data_AF-A0A533VZE1-F1
#
_entry.id   AF-A0A533VZE1-F1
#
_cell.length_a   1.000
_cell.length_b   1.000
_cell.length_c   1.000
_cell.angle_alpha   90.00
_cell.angle_beta   90.00
_cell.angle_gamma   90.00
#
_symmetry.space_group_name_H-M   'P 1'
#
loop_
_entity.id
_entity.type
_entity.pdbx_description
1 polymer ?
#
loop_
_entity_poly.entity_id
_entity_poly.type
_entity_poly.pdbx_seq_one_letter_code
_entity_poly.pdbx_strand_id
1 'polypeptide(L)'
;MSDSVVMKLLVVLARIGKMPMNDVSRLGVSNWIRSMLFYEHRKINALIPRQDELSQKGGASSQAIIKGKKYKGGLVIEPKPGVYFDVSVLDFASLYPSLIKVQNLSYETVNCPHEECRRNIVPETTHWVCTKRKGVTSLVTGSLRDLRVSHYKPLSKIPTLSKEERDLYGIVSQGLKVILNACFSGDTELVTPEGIKNIKDFKVGDRVVSVNPESLEPEIDEVVDVQAFDYNGDLYHFKDKRFVDLLVTPNHRFLTVDRRGGSRTGVAFRTAEEVYNGTNVTIPKLKSPPVSWASPQISMLKTARALNADVHLFPNGRRLSSWFRTLEPELRSKIRSVGTVHKQRSKVNEGWGSHYTLSSSEISEEDLDEVERAGGFALVSEKRSSKVPVRFDGEKFAALCGWFVSEGSLYSTAPREYPTGVRRGRSEGVLISQSYGRGNPRGLVYRGKIAGLLSGLGLRGRTDSEERKYFKVASGILHEWTRTNCYSEDVGSHRASSKRIPQFVFTSVQTMRAFLESAYMGDGSAKQVCYSTTSESLAKDMVVLLSLLGAKSKIKWDNGIYRLTFKNVSTKLTHSGNQIHKYVTRFPYEGKVYCVTTARNHTVMAGRNGRFVQVGQSYGVMGFETFAFYCLPVAEATAAFGRDAITKTIEQCSSLDINVIYSDTDSLFLHSPTTEQVSTVTRWAEKELGIELDLDKNYRYIAFSSRKKNYFGVLPDGTPDIKGLTGKKSQTPEFLKKTFYDTLDILSRVQTSADFERARGSIRELLTTMILRLRNRSIPIDELAFNVMIGKPTRGYSENTPQHVKAAQLLEKTGREIKAGDIIAYVKTRTPPFVKPASLAKADEIDEEKYIDYAHSMFDQMLDALDFSFDEIMGATTLDLFWS
;
A
#
# COMPACT_ATOMS: atom_id res chain seq x y z
N MET A 1 -25.73 28.52 -24.28
CA MET A 1 -24.69 28.51 -23.22
C MET A 1 -25.22 28.10 -21.84
N SER A 2 -26.52 27.83 -21.66
CA SER A 2 -27.22 27.74 -20.37
C SER A 2 -27.20 26.38 -19.64
N ASP A 3 -26.77 25.29 -20.28
CA ASP A 3 -26.93 23.92 -19.72
C ASP A 3 -25.65 23.22 -19.25
N SER A 4 -24.49 23.87 -19.30
CA SER A 4 -23.26 23.23 -18.80
C SER A 4 -23.15 23.31 -17.28
N VAL A 5 -23.40 22.18 -16.60
CA VAL A 5 -23.17 21.97 -15.16
C VAL A 5 -21.75 22.41 -14.75
N VAL A 6 -20.76 22.17 -15.62
CA VAL A 6 -19.35 22.55 -15.40
C VAL A 6 -19.17 24.07 -15.33
N MET A 7 -19.79 24.83 -16.24
CA MET A 7 -19.70 26.30 -16.23
C MET A 7 -20.37 26.90 -14.99
N LYS A 8 -21.53 26.34 -14.59
CA LYS A 8 -22.22 26.75 -13.36
C LYS A 8 -21.33 26.51 -12.13
N LEU A 9 -20.66 25.35 -12.05
CA LEU A 9 -19.73 25.03 -10.97
C LEU A 9 -18.51 25.98 -10.94
N LEU A 10 -17.91 26.29 -12.09
CA LEU A 10 -16.77 27.22 -12.18
C LEU A 10 -17.12 28.63 -11.72
N VAL A 11 -18.31 29.13 -12.07
CA VAL A 11 -18.80 30.43 -11.60
C VAL A 11 -18.95 30.43 -10.07
N VAL A 12 -19.52 29.36 -9.51
CA VAL A 12 -19.69 29.20 -8.06
C VAL A 12 -18.33 29.20 -7.36
N LEU A 13 -17.41 28.36 -7.82
CA LEU A 13 -16.07 28.26 -7.22
C LEU A 13 -15.29 29.58 -7.34
N ALA A 14 -15.42 30.33 -8.44
CA ALA A 14 -14.84 31.66 -8.61
C ALA A 14 -15.33 32.68 -7.57
N ARG A 15 -16.64 32.66 -7.31
CA ARG A 15 -17.25 33.53 -6.30
C ARG A 15 -16.83 33.17 -4.88
N ILE A 16 -16.69 31.87 -4.58
CA ILE A 16 -16.25 31.40 -3.26
C ILE A 16 -14.76 31.68 -3.04
N GLY A 17 -13.90 31.30 -3.99
CA GLY A 17 -12.45 31.52 -3.92
C GLY A 17 -12.00 32.97 -4.08
N LYS A 18 -12.93 33.91 -4.32
CA LYS A 18 -12.68 35.33 -4.56
C LYS A 18 -11.61 35.57 -5.62
N MET A 19 -11.71 34.84 -6.73
CA MET A 19 -10.75 34.93 -7.83
C MET A 19 -11.45 34.76 -9.19
N PRO A 20 -10.83 35.24 -10.29
CA PRO A 20 -11.39 35.08 -11.63
C PRO A 20 -11.68 33.61 -11.98
N MET A 21 -12.67 33.34 -12.83
CA MET A 21 -12.97 31.99 -13.32
C MET A 21 -11.77 31.35 -14.03
N ASN A 22 -10.96 32.18 -14.70
CA ASN A 22 -9.71 31.74 -15.30
C ASN A 22 -8.70 31.28 -14.24
N ASP A 23 -8.74 31.81 -13.03
CA ASP A 23 -7.85 31.36 -11.96
C ASP A 23 -8.45 30.14 -11.28
N VAL A 24 -9.74 30.12 -10.94
CA VAL A 24 -10.37 28.94 -10.32
C VAL A 24 -10.28 27.68 -11.16
N SER A 25 -10.47 27.77 -12.48
CA SER A 25 -10.33 26.60 -13.37
C SER A 25 -8.90 26.06 -13.44
N ARG A 26 -7.91 26.85 -13.03
CA ARG A 26 -6.48 26.53 -13.13
C ARG A 26 -5.91 26.18 -11.78
N LEU A 27 -6.33 26.90 -10.75
CA LEU A 27 -5.84 26.85 -9.39
C LEU A 27 -6.60 25.78 -8.59
N GLY A 28 -6.10 25.44 -7.42
CA GLY A 28 -6.59 24.41 -6.52
C GLY A 28 -7.22 24.99 -5.27
N VAL A 29 -8.09 24.21 -4.63
CA VAL A 29 -8.74 24.50 -3.33
C VAL A 29 -7.84 25.21 -2.31
N SER A 30 -6.57 24.83 -2.14
CA SER A 30 -5.63 25.50 -1.22
C SER A 30 -5.42 26.98 -1.58
N ASN A 31 -5.27 27.30 -2.86
CA ASN A 31 -5.19 28.68 -3.34
C ASN A 31 -6.55 29.38 -3.35
N TRP A 32 -7.64 28.65 -3.58
CA TRP A 32 -8.99 29.18 -3.41
C TRP A 32 -9.23 29.63 -1.96
N ILE A 33 -8.88 28.79 -0.98
CA ILE A 33 -8.99 29.12 0.46
C ILE A 33 -8.02 30.24 0.82
N ARG A 34 -6.77 30.21 0.34
CA ARG A 34 -5.79 31.27 0.59
C ARG A 34 -6.29 32.63 0.07
N SER A 35 -6.76 32.68 -1.16
CA SER A 35 -7.30 33.90 -1.78
C SER A 35 -8.50 34.44 -1.00
N MET A 36 -9.42 33.55 -0.63
CA MET A 36 -10.56 33.89 0.23
C MET A 36 -10.11 34.46 1.58
N LEU A 37 -9.18 33.81 2.29
CA LEU A 37 -8.68 34.31 3.57
C LEU A 37 -7.93 35.64 3.42
N PHE A 38 -7.12 35.82 2.37
CA PHE A 38 -6.44 37.08 2.08
C PHE A 38 -7.43 38.21 1.80
N TYR A 39 -8.49 37.91 1.04
CA TYR A 39 -9.58 38.83 0.79
C TYR A 39 -10.25 39.25 2.11
N GLU A 40 -10.58 38.31 2.99
CA GLU A 40 -11.22 38.61 4.28
C GLU A 40 -10.32 39.43 5.21
N HIS A 41 -9.00 39.16 5.26
CA HIS A 41 -8.07 39.99 6.03
C HIS A 41 -8.04 41.44 5.56
N ARG A 42 -7.93 41.63 4.24
CA ARG A 42 -7.93 42.98 3.65
C ARG A 42 -9.25 43.71 3.91
N LYS A 43 -10.37 42.98 3.80
CA LYS A 43 -11.71 43.53 4.05
C LYS A 43 -11.88 44.03 5.50
N ILE A 44 -11.28 43.34 6.48
CA ILE A 44 -11.33 43.76 7.89
C ILE A 44 -10.14 44.66 8.30
N ASN A 45 -9.34 45.13 7.33
CA ASN A 45 -8.12 45.91 7.57
C ASN A 45 -7.14 45.25 8.56
N ALA A 46 -7.04 43.91 8.51
CA ALA A 46 -6.11 43.13 9.33
C ALA A 46 -4.85 42.79 8.54
N LEU A 47 -3.71 42.75 9.25
CA LEU A 47 -2.46 42.23 8.71
C LEU A 47 -2.57 40.72 8.50
N ILE A 48 -2.08 40.26 7.34
CA ILE A 48 -1.96 38.83 7.06
C ILE A 48 -0.74 38.32 7.84
N PRO A 49 -0.90 37.35 8.76
CA PRO A 49 0.19 36.83 9.57
C PRO A 49 1.25 36.16 8.71
N ARG A 50 2.51 36.26 9.14
CA ARG A 50 3.60 35.51 8.54
C ARG A 50 3.69 34.11 9.16
N GLN A 51 4.29 33.20 8.41
CA GLN A 51 4.40 31.80 8.79
C GLN A 51 5.29 31.59 10.05
N ASP A 52 6.31 32.44 10.25
CA ASP A 52 7.15 32.46 11.45
C ASP A 52 6.34 32.83 12.70
N GLU A 53 5.40 33.77 12.59
CA GLU A 53 4.52 34.21 13.69
C GLU A 53 3.54 33.09 14.08
N LEU A 54 3.01 32.36 13.09
CA LEU A 54 2.13 31.21 13.35
C LEU A 54 2.87 30.02 13.97
N SER A 55 4.13 29.80 13.61
CA SER A 55 4.94 28.70 14.16
C SER A 55 5.23 28.89 15.67
N GLN A 56 5.25 30.13 16.15
CA GLN A 56 5.44 30.44 17.57
C GLN A 56 4.24 30.04 18.46
N LYS A 57 3.10 29.67 17.86
CA LYS A 57 1.91 29.22 18.62
C LYS A 57 2.03 27.80 19.19
N GLY A 58 3.10 27.08 18.87
CA GLY A 58 3.40 25.76 19.45
C GLY A 58 3.18 24.59 18.50
N GLY A 59 3.74 23.43 18.88
CA GLY A 59 3.58 22.15 18.19
C GLY A 59 2.40 21.35 18.73
N ALA A 60 2.32 20.07 18.38
CA ALA A 60 1.29 19.18 18.89
C ALA A 60 1.55 18.73 20.34
N SER A 61 0.49 18.43 21.08
CA SER A 61 0.52 18.21 22.53
C SER A 61 -0.01 16.84 22.99
N SER A 62 -0.77 16.14 22.16
CA SER A 62 -1.22 14.76 22.45
C SER A 62 -0.16 13.72 22.03
N GLN A 63 0.08 12.72 22.89
CA GLN A 63 0.86 11.55 22.49
C GLN A 63 0.02 10.64 21.60
N ALA A 64 0.54 10.33 20.42
CA ALA A 64 -0.08 9.39 19.51
C ALA A 64 -0.01 7.96 20.08
N ILE A 65 -1.15 7.27 20.17
CA ILE A 65 -1.25 5.83 20.53
C ILE A 65 -0.43 4.96 19.53
N ILE A 66 -0.23 5.48 18.31
CA ILE A 66 0.56 4.87 17.23
C ILE A 66 1.88 5.66 17.13
N LYS A 67 3.02 4.98 17.27
CA LYS A 67 4.36 5.61 17.23
C LYS A 67 4.46 6.56 16.02
N GLY A 68 4.72 7.84 16.31
CA GLY A 68 5.15 8.94 15.43
C GLY A 68 4.09 9.82 14.75
N LYS A 69 2.77 9.70 15.04
CA LYS A 69 1.87 10.80 14.65
C LYS A 69 2.29 12.07 15.40
N LYS A 70 2.17 13.26 14.77
CA LYS A 70 2.28 14.52 15.53
C LYS A 70 1.12 14.63 16.54
N TYR A 71 -0.07 14.10 16.23
CA TYR A 71 -1.25 14.08 17.11
C TYR A 71 -2.24 12.92 16.79
N LYS A 72 -3.22 12.65 17.67
CA LYS A 72 -4.24 11.59 17.53
C LYS A 72 -5.30 11.94 16.44
N GLY A 73 -5.76 10.96 15.64
CA GLY A 73 -6.71 11.14 14.51
C GLY A 73 -8.21 11.04 14.88
N GLY A 74 -9.11 10.84 13.91
CA GLY A 74 -10.55 10.65 14.17
C GLY A 74 -10.89 9.34 14.91
N LEU A 75 -12.08 9.26 15.53
CA LEU A 75 -12.55 8.08 16.25
C LEU A 75 -13.24 7.10 15.28
N VAL A 76 -12.94 5.80 15.39
CA VAL A 76 -13.60 4.73 14.62
C VAL A 76 -13.93 3.59 15.58
N ILE A 77 -15.18 3.14 15.57
CA ILE A 77 -15.62 1.94 16.28
C ILE A 77 -15.60 0.78 15.27
N GLU A 78 -15.09 -0.38 15.65
CA GLU A 78 -15.06 -1.53 14.75
C GLU A 78 -16.48 -2.09 14.55
N PRO A 79 -16.87 -2.46 13.32
CA PRO A 79 -18.19 -3.00 13.08
C PRO A 79 -18.31 -4.36 13.77
N LYS A 80 -19.43 -4.58 14.48
CA LYS A 80 -19.78 -5.91 14.95
C LYS A 80 -20.35 -6.70 13.76
N PRO A 81 -19.77 -7.84 13.35
CA PRO A 81 -20.31 -8.62 12.24
C PRO A 81 -21.71 -9.12 12.54
N GLY A 82 -22.53 -9.24 11.50
CA GLY A 82 -23.88 -9.77 11.57
C GLY A 82 -24.93 -8.87 10.92
N VAL A 83 -26.17 -9.34 10.99
CA VAL A 83 -27.34 -8.67 10.43
C VAL A 83 -28.10 -7.94 11.53
N TYR A 84 -28.33 -6.65 11.32
CA TYR A 84 -29.05 -5.77 12.22
C TYR A 84 -30.26 -5.20 11.51
N PHE A 85 -31.45 -5.49 12.01
CA PHE A 85 -32.67 -4.84 11.55
C PHE A 85 -32.82 -3.46 12.18
N ASP A 86 -33.58 -2.60 11.50
CA ASP A 86 -33.96 -1.26 11.95
C ASP A 86 -32.77 -0.40 12.37
N VAL A 87 -31.84 -0.15 11.45
CA VAL A 87 -30.62 0.62 11.74
C VAL A 87 -30.73 2.02 11.17
N SER A 88 -30.66 3.01 12.06
CA SER A 88 -30.61 4.42 11.69
C SER A 88 -29.15 4.90 11.64
N VAL A 89 -28.79 5.64 10.59
CA VAL A 89 -27.47 6.27 10.46
C VAL A 89 -27.60 7.76 10.77
N LEU A 90 -26.96 8.18 11.85
CA LEU A 90 -26.77 9.60 12.16
C LEU A 90 -25.42 10.06 11.64
N ASP A 91 -25.42 11.08 10.80
CA ASP A 91 -24.22 11.68 10.20
C ASP A 91 -24.05 13.12 10.71
N PHE A 92 -22.83 13.46 11.12
CA PHE A 92 -22.51 14.84 11.49
C PHE A 92 -22.44 15.70 10.23
N ALA A 93 -23.32 16.70 10.14
CA ALA A 93 -23.37 17.57 8.98
C ALA A 93 -22.09 18.44 8.90
N SER A 94 -21.12 17.96 8.11
CA SER A 94 -19.78 18.56 8.00
C SER A 94 -19.09 18.71 9.36
N LEU A 95 -18.78 17.57 10.02
CA LEU A 95 -18.20 17.51 11.37
C LEU A 95 -17.08 18.54 11.61
N TYR A 96 -15.96 18.45 10.89
CA TYR A 96 -14.82 19.34 11.14
C TYR A 96 -15.11 20.82 10.85
N PRO A 97 -15.76 21.22 9.73
CA PRO A 97 -16.20 22.59 9.54
C PRO A 97 -17.12 23.13 10.65
N SER A 98 -18.04 22.30 11.15
CA SER A 98 -18.94 22.65 12.25
C SER A 98 -18.16 22.87 13.56
N LEU A 99 -17.21 21.99 13.87
CA LEU A 99 -16.34 22.14 15.04
C LEU A 99 -15.44 23.37 14.95
N ILE A 100 -14.88 23.66 13.78
CA ILE A 100 -14.09 24.86 13.52
C ILE A 100 -14.91 26.12 13.83
N LYS A 101 -16.20 26.13 13.49
CA LYS A 101 -17.13 27.22 13.82
C LYS A 101 -17.45 27.27 15.32
N VAL A 102 -18.01 26.20 15.87
CA VAL A 102 -18.54 26.16 17.24
C VAL A 102 -17.45 26.42 18.25
N GLN A 103 -16.32 25.72 18.12
CA GLN A 103 -15.21 25.80 19.05
C GLN A 103 -14.30 26.99 18.75
N ASN A 104 -14.67 27.88 17.83
CA ASN A 104 -13.90 29.07 17.47
C ASN A 104 -12.45 28.75 17.04
N LEU A 105 -12.24 27.70 16.25
CA LEU A 105 -10.89 27.25 15.86
C LEU A 105 -10.35 28.10 14.71
N SER A 106 -9.27 28.82 14.99
CA SER A 106 -8.53 29.62 14.02
C SER A 106 -7.11 29.77 14.51
N TYR A 107 -6.18 30.03 13.60
CA TYR A 107 -4.78 30.31 13.96
C TYR A 107 -4.69 31.50 14.94
N GLU A 108 -5.66 32.40 14.94
CA GLU A 108 -5.73 33.58 15.81
C GLU A 108 -6.17 33.26 17.24
N THR A 109 -7.04 32.27 17.38
CA THR A 109 -7.82 32.01 18.59
C THR A 109 -7.29 30.83 19.37
N VAL A 110 -6.71 29.82 18.70
CA VAL A 110 -6.01 28.73 19.36
C VAL A 110 -4.67 29.24 19.88
N ASN A 111 -4.37 28.95 21.15
CA ASN A 111 -3.21 29.45 21.89
C ASN A 111 -3.10 30.99 21.79
N CYS A 112 -4.18 31.69 22.15
CA CYS A 112 -4.19 33.15 22.21
C CYS A 112 -3.43 33.68 23.44
N PRO A 113 -2.93 34.92 23.41
CA PRO A 113 -2.14 35.47 24.52
C PRO A 113 -2.94 35.80 25.80
N HIS A 114 -4.28 35.78 25.75
CA HIS A 114 -5.12 36.09 26.90
C HIS A 114 -4.99 35.02 28.00
N GLU A 115 -4.52 35.42 29.19
CA GLU A 115 -4.31 34.49 30.32
C GLU A 115 -5.60 33.80 30.78
N GLU A 116 -6.71 34.54 30.83
CA GLU A 116 -8.02 33.99 31.20
C GLU A 116 -8.51 32.89 30.25
N CYS A 117 -8.11 32.93 28.98
CA CYS A 117 -8.51 31.92 27.99
C CYS A 117 -7.78 30.58 28.20
N ARG A 118 -6.70 30.54 29.00
CA ARG A 118 -5.97 29.29 29.30
C ARG A 118 -6.83 28.27 30.08
N ARG A 119 -7.97 28.71 30.62
CA ARG A 119 -8.96 27.83 31.25
C ARG A 119 -9.85 27.10 30.24
N ASN A 120 -9.97 27.61 29.01
CA ASN A 120 -10.77 27.01 27.94
C ASN A 120 -9.94 26.01 27.13
N ILE A 121 -9.59 24.90 27.78
CA ILE A 121 -8.66 23.88 27.27
C ILE A 121 -9.36 22.99 26.24
N VAL A 122 -8.63 22.63 25.19
CA VAL A 122 -9.04 21.68 24.16
C VAL A 122 -8.90 20.24 24.70
N PRO A 123 -9.93 19.38 24.59
CA PRO A 123 -9.92 18.01 25.12
C PRO A 123 -8.70 17.20 24.69
N GLU A 124 -8.15 16.38 25.57
CA GLU A 124 -6.98 15.52 25.32
C GLU A 124 -5.68 16.25 24.87
N THR A 125 -5.59 17.57 25.01
CA THR A 125 -4.45 18.38 24.54
C THR A 125 -4.05 19.46 25.56
N THR A 126 -2.92 20.13 25.35
CA THR A 126 -2.52 21.30 26.16
C THR A 126 -2.89 22.64 25.52
N HIS A 127 -3.66 22.62 24.43
CA HIS A 127 -4.08 23.81 23.71
C HIS A 127 -5.29 24.46 24.37
N TRP A 128 -5.47 25.77 24.16
CA TRP A 128 -6.66 26.49 24.62
C TRP A 128 -7.23 27.37 23.52
N VAL A 129 -8.51 27.72 23.61
CA VAL A 129 -9.20 28.53 22.61
C VAL A 129 -9.71 29.85 23.18
N CYS A 130 -9.50 30.93 22.43
CA CYS A 130 -9.91 32.28 22.79
C CYS A 130 -11.44 32.41 22.96
N THR A 131 -11.84 33.01 24.08
CA THR A 131 -13.23 33.37 24.40
C THR A 131 -13.54 34.84 24.14
N LYS A 132 -12.52 35.69 23.94
CA LYS A 132 -12.68 37.16 23.75
C LYS A 132 -12.96 37.61 22.32
N ARG A 133 -12.44 36.89 21.32
CA ARG A 133 -12.58 37.25 19.89
C ARG A 133 -12.90 36.04 19.04
N LYS A 134 -13.67 36.26 17.98
CA LYS A 134 -13.91 35.25 16.93
C LYS A 134 -12.77 35.26 15.92
N GLY A 135 -12.36 34.08 15.49
CA GLY A 135 -11.26 33.90 14.54
C GLY A 135 -11.73 33.93 13.08
N VAL A 136 -10.95 34.51 12.18
CA VAL A 136 -11.31 34.63 10.75
C VAL A 136 -11.60 33.26 10.11
N THR A 137 -10.75 32.25 10.35
CA THR A 137 -10.96 30.89 9.80
C THR A 137 -12.26 30.27 10.29
N SER A 138 -12.57 30.46 11.58
CA SER A 138 -13.80 29.97 12.19
C SER A 138 -15.03 30.61 11.55
N LEU A 139 -15.02 31.93 11.37
CA LEU A 139 -16.11 32.67 10.74
C LEU A 139 -16.31 32.29 9.28
N VAL A 140 -15.23 32.23 8.49
CA VAL A 140 -15.29 31.91 7.07
C VAL A 140 -15.72 30.47 6.83
N THR A 141 -15.09 29.51 7.52
CA THR A 141 -15.44 28.08 7.42
C THR A 141 -16.88 27.85 7.91
N GLY A 142 -17.27 28.49 9.01
CA GLY A 142 -18.63 28.46 9.52
C GLY A 142 -19.65 29.03 8.53
N SER A 143 -19.35 30.17 7.90
CA SER A 143 -20.24 30.78 6.90
C SER A 143 -20.41 29.89 5.67
N LEU A 144 -19.33 29.29 5.16
CA LEU A 144 -19.40 28.35 4.03
C LEU A 144 -20.16 27.08 4.41
N ARG A 145 -19.95 26.58 5.62
CA ARG A 145 -20.70 25.45 6.19
C ARG A 145 -22.18 25.78 6.29
N ASP A 146 -22.57 26.93 6.83
CA ASP A 146 -23.97 27.32 7.03
C ASP A 146 -24.67 27.54 5.70
N LEU A 147 -24.01 28.21 4.74
CA LEU A 147 -24.52 28.33 3.38
C LEU A 147 -24.75 26.95 2.76
N ARG A 148 -23.83 26.01 2.95
CA ARG A 148 -23.98 24.65 2.43
C ARG A 148 -25.11 23.90 3.14
N VAL A 149 -25.01 23.76 4.45
CA VAL A 149 -25.81 22.82 5.25
C VAL A 149 -27.18 23.40 5.58
N SER A 150 -27.25 24.65 5.99
CA SER A 150 -28.50 25.28 6.44
C SER A 150 -29.30 25.91 5.31
N HIS A 151 -28.70 26.14 4.13
CA HIS A 151 -29.36 26.82 3.01
C HIS A 151 -29.40 25.98 1.72
N TYR A 152 -28.27 25.80 1.03
CA TYR A 152 -28.26 25.20 -0.32
C TYR A 152 -28.56 23.69 -0.33
N LYS A 153 -28.13 22.94 0.70
CA LYS A 153 -28.45 21.50 0.83
C LYS A 153 -29.97 21.28 1.01
N PRO A 154 -30.68 21.99 1.93
CA PRO A 154 -32.14 21.93 2.01
C PRO A 154 -32.83 22.34 0.72
N LEU A 155 -32.47 23.49 0.14
CA LEU A 155 -33.09 24.00 -1.09
C LEU A 155 -32.96 23.01 -2.25
N SER A 156 -31.83 22.29 -2.37
CA SER A 156 -31.65 21.26 -3.41
C SER A 156 -32.66 20.09 -3.31
N LYS A 157 -33.34 19.94 -2.16
CA LYS A 157 -34.28 18.86 -1.88
C LYS A 157 -35.75 19.29 -1.83
N ILE A 158 -36.07 20.59 -1.90
CA ILE A 158 -37.45 21.08 -1.78
C ILE A 158 -38.27 20.72 -3.04
N PRO A 159 -39.34 19.91 -2.94
CA PRO A 159 -40.09 19.45 -4.12
C PRO A 159 -40.85 20.54 -4.88
N THR A 160 -41.18 21.66 -4.21
CA THR A 160 -41.92 22.78 -4.82
C THR A 160 -41.06 23.66 -5.74
N LEU A 161 -39.73 23.49 -5.72
CA LEU A 161 -38.82 24.20 -6.62
C LEU A 161 -38.70 23.48 -7.97
N SER A 162 -38.43 24.25 -9.03
CA SER A 162 -38.17 23.68 -10.34
C SER A 162 -36.96 22.75 -10.31
N LYS A 163 -36.91 21.80 -11.25
CA LYS A 163 -35.77 20.87 -11.38
C LYS A 163 -34.46 21.63 -11.61
N GLU A 164 -34.50 22.68 -12.42
CA GLU A 164 -33.35 23.53 -12.74
C GLU A 164 -32.80 24.27 -11.52
N GLU A 165 -33.68 24.78 -10.64
CA GLU A 165 -33.29 25.43 -9.38
C GLU A 165 -32.67 24.41 -8.42
N ARG A 166 -33.29 23.24 -8.27
CA ARG A 166 -32.75 22.16 -7.43
C ARG A 166 -31.38 21.70 -7.89
N ASP A 167 -31.19 21.55 -9.21
CA ASP A 167 -29.90 21.18 -9.81
C ASP A 167 -28.84 22.26 -9.55
N LEU A 168 -29.19 23.54 -9.71
CA LEU A 168 -28.28 24.65 -9.40
C LEU A 168 -27.88 24.67 -7.92
N TYR A 169 -28.83 24.51 -7.00
CA TYR A 169 -28.54 24.46 -5.56
C TYR A 169 -27.71 23.23 -5.18
N GLY A 170 -27.95 22.10 -5.85
CA GLY A 170 -27.10 20.91 -5.75
C GLY A 170 -25.65 21.18 -6.17
N ILE A 171 -25.46 21.88 -7.30
CA ILE A 171 -24.12 22.30 -7.78
C ILE A 171 -23.44 23.22 -6.76
N VAL A 172 -24.16 24.19 -6.21
CA VAL A 172 -23.62 25.11 -5.19
C VAL A 172 -23.20 24.35 -3.92
N SER A 173 -24.07 23.46 -3.43
CA SER A 173 -23.79 22.61 -2.27
C SER A 173 -22.56 21.71 -2.47
N GLN A 174 -22.39 21.16 -3.68
CA GLN A 174 -21.23 20.34 -4.04
C GLN A 174 -19.96 21.17 -4.18
N GLY A 175 -20.01 22.37 -4.77
CA GLY A 175 -18.86 23.29 -4.83
C GLY A 175 -18.35 23.69 -3.45
N LEU A 176 -19.27 23.98 -2.52
CA LEU A 176 -18.96 24.24 -1.11
C LEU A 176 -18.35 23.00 -0.43
N LYS A 177 -18.79 21.78 -0.79
CA LYS A 177 -18.21 20.52 -0.29
C LYS A 177 -16.78 20.29 -0.79
N VAL A 178 -16.48 20.58 -2.05
CA VAL A 178 -15.15 20.35 -2.67
C VAL A 178 -14.07 21.23 -2.03
N ILE A 179 -14.41 22.46 -1.63
CA ILE A 179 -13.48 23.34 -0.92
C ILE A 179 -13.04 22.75 0.43
N LEU A 180 -13.70 21.68 0.89
CA LEU A 180 -13.44 21.07 2.18
C LEU A 180 -12.53 19.80 2.10
N ASN A 181 -12.25 19.15 0.92
CA ASN A 181 -11.53 17.83 0.78
C ASN A 181 -10.52 17.67 -0.46
N ALA A 182 -9.43 16.84 -0.47
CA ALA A 182 -8.38 16.70 -1.57
C ALA A 182 -7.55 15.35 -1.74
N CYS A 183 -7.03 14.90 -2.96
CA CYS A 183 -6.42 13.53 -3.30
C CYS A 183 -5.54 13.27 -4.61
N PHE A 184 -5.15 12.00 -4.93
CA PHE A 184 -4.40 11.41 -6.10
C PHE A 184 -5.27 10.74 -7.21
N SER A 185 -4.77 10.45 -8.42
CA SER A 185 -5.46 9.56 -9.40
C SER A 185 -5.41 8.07 -9.05
N GLY A 186 -6.41 7.30 -9.49
CA GLY A 186 -6.57 5.86 -9.16
C GLY A 186 -5.59 4.89 -9.81
N ASP A 187 -4.71 5.33 -10.70
CA ASP A 187 -3.62 4.53 -11.28
C ASP A 187 -2.27 4.76 -10.56
N THR A 188 -2.28 5.52 -9.47
CA THR A 188 -1.10 5.71 -8.61
C THR A 188 -0.76 4.42 -7.86
N GLU A 189 0.52 4.11 -7.79
CA GLU A 189 1.10 2.99 -7.06
C GLU A 189 1.95 3.51 -5.90
N LEU A 190 1.89 2.84 -4.76
CA LEU A 190 2.67 3.14 -3.57
C LEU A 190 3.62 1.99 -3.28
N VAL A 191 4.80 2.31 -2.75
CA VAL A 191 5.79 1.30 -2.34
C VAL A 191 5.49 0.85 -0.92
N THR A 192 5.27 -0.45 -0.69
CA THR A 192 5.10 -1.08 0.62
C THR A 192 6.31 -1.94 0.96
N PRO A 193 6.50 -2.36 2.23
CA PRO A 193 7.53 -3.33 2.59
C PRO A 193 7.42 -4.67 1.82
N GLU A 194 6.22 -5.05 1.43
CA GLU A 194 5.89 -6.33 0.77
C GLU A 194 5.90 -6.22 -0.76
N GLY A 195 5.98 -5.01 -1.33
CA GLY A 195 5.98 -4.80 -2.77
C GLY A 195 5.33 -3.49 -3.21
N ILE A 196 5.13 -3.34 -4.50
CA ILE A 196 4.41 -2.18 -5.05
C ILE A 196 2.93 -2.51 -5.09
N LYS A 197 2.10 -1.65 -4.51
CA LYS A 197 0.65 -1.82 -4.40
C LYS A 197 -0.09 -0.64 -5.02
N ASN A 198 -1.20 -0.90 -5.72
CA ASN A 198 -2.01 0.18 -6.28
C ASN A 198 -2.78 0.91 -5.17
N ILE A 199 -2.90 2.24 -5.28
CA ILE A 199 -3.54 3.09 -4.26
C ILE A 199 -4.99 2.69 -3.95
N LYS A 200 -5.70 2.11 -4.92
CA LYS A 200 -7.11 1.68 -4.78
C LYS A 200 -7.27 0.45 -3.88
N ASP A 201 -6.20 -0.31 -3.68
CA ASP A 201 -6.22 -1.57 -2.95
C ASP A 201 -5.76 -1.39 -1.48
N PHE A 202 -5.43 -0.16 -1.08
CA PHE A 202 -4.99 0.15 0.29
C PHE A 202 -6.15 0.11 1.29
N LYS A 203 -5.83 -0.32 2.50
CA LYS A 203 -6.71 -0.36 3.67
C LYS A 203 -6.01 0.29 4.85
N VAL A 204 -6.79 0.74 5.83
CA VAL A 204 -6.27 1.16 7.13
C VAL A 204 -5.54 -0.02 7.78
N GLY A 205 -4.36 0.21 8.31
CA GLY A 205 -3.44 -0.81 8.85
C GLY A 205 -2.38 -1.30 7.86
N ASP A 206 -2.55 -1.04 6.56
CA ASP A 206 -1.52 -1.38 5.57
C ASP A 206 -0.21 -0.60 5.84
N ARG A 207 0.93 -1.24 5.61
CA ARG A 207 2.24 -0.61 5.78
C ARG A 207 2.73 -0.01 4.47
N VAL A 208 3.45 1.11 4.53
CA VAL A 208 3.95 1.81 3.34
C VAL A 208 5.33 2.41 3.61
N VAL A 209 6.17 2.47 2.58
CA VAL A 209 7.43 3.21 2.62
C VAL A 209 7.11 4.71 2.61
N SER A 210 7.50 5.37 3.68
CA SER A 210 7.30 6.78 3.96
C SER A 210 8.66 7.48 4.14
N VAL A 211 8.65 8.80 4.19
CA VAL A 211 9.86 9.61 4.39
C VAL A 211 9.60 10.61 5.52
N ASN A 212 10.42 10.55 6.57
CA ASN A 212 10.36 11.55 7.62
C ASN A 212 10.74 12.94 7.05
N PRO A 213 9.83 13.93 7.10
CA PRO A 213 10.06 15.23 6.46
C PRO A 213 11.16 16.06 7.14
N GLU A 214 11.48 15.77 8.41
CA GLU A 214 12.50 16.47 9.20
C GLU A 214 13.88 15.85 8.97
N SER A 215 14.01 14.53 9.10
CA SER A 215 15.29 13.84 8.92
C SER A 215 15.65 13.60 7.45
N LEU A 216 14.64 13.54 6.56
CA LEU A 216 14.72 13.08 5.17
C LEU A 216 15.13 11.61 5.02
N GLU A 217 14.89 10.80 6.04
CA GLU A 217 15.19 9.36 6.03
C GLU A 217 13.93 8.55 5.66
N PRO A 218 14.05 7.51 4.81
CA PRO A 218 12.98 6.56 4.57
C PRO A 218 12.67 5.71 5.80
N GLU A 219 11.40 5.43 6.04
CA GLU A 219 10.95 4.50 7.08
C GLU A 219 9.62 3.83 6.71
N ILE A 220 9.25 2.77 7.43
CA ILE A 220 7.97 2.09 7.20
C ILE A 220 6.89 2.67 8.08
N ASP A 221 5.92 3.36 7.50
CA ASP A 221 4.80 3.96 8.22
C ASP A 221 3.50 3.16 7.99
N GLU A 222 2.50 3.36 8.86
CA GLU A 222 1.20 2.70 8.78
C GLU A 222 0.17 3.64 8.16
N VAL A 223 -0.69 3.11 7.28
CA VAL A 223 -1.82 3.83 6.70
C VAL A 223 -2.95 3.89 7.72
N VAL A 224 -3.35 5.08 8.12
CA VAL A 224 -4.37 5.33 9.15
C VAL A 224 -5.69 5.81 8.59
N ASP A 225 -5.70 6.22 7.32
CA ASP A 225 -6.92 6.61 6.61
C ASP A 225 -6.75 6.36 5.11
N VAL A 226 -7.85 5.96 4.46
CA VAL A 226 -7.96 5.75 3.03
C VAL A 226 -9.27 6.38 2.55
N GLN A 227 -9.16 7.26 1.57
CA GLN A 227 -10.28 8.00 1.02
C GLN A 227 -10.38 7.79 -0.48
N ALA A 228 -11.60 7.75 -1.01
CA ALA A 228 -11.88 7.78 -2.42
C ALA A 228 -13.09 8.69 -2.67
N PHE A 229 -13.00 9.60 -3.63
CA PHE A 229 -14.12 10.50 -3.96
C PHE A 229 -14.17 10.82 -5.44
N ASP A 230 -15.40 11.10 -5.91
CA ASP A 230 -15.63 11.56 -7.26
C ASP A 230 -15.08 12.99 -7.43
N TYR A 231 -14.33 13.20 -8.51
CA TYR A 231 -13.65 14.44 -8.82
C TYR A 231 -13.90 14.79 -10.29
N ASN A 232 -14.40 16.01 -10.48
CA ASN A 232 -14.58 16.62 -11.79
C ASN A 232 -13.81 17.94 -11.77
N GLY A 233 -12.67 17.98 -12.44
CA GLY A 233 -11.74 19.10 -12.43
C GLY A 233 -10.39 18.74 -13.00
N ASP A 234 -9.47 19.70 -12.98
CA ASP A 234 -8.16 19.54 -13.59
C ASP A 234 -7.20 18.74 -12.70
N LEU A 235 -6.58 17.70 -13.25
CA LEU A 235 -5.45 17.03 -12.61
C LEU A 235 -4.13 17.59 -13.13
N TYR A 236 -3.16 17.63 -12.24
CA TYR A 236 -1.79 18.02 -12.50
C TYR A 236 -0.92 16.79 -12.71
N HIS A 237 -0.38 16.64 -13.92
CA HIS A 237 0.52 15.56 -14.29
C HIS A 237 1.96 16.04 -14.21
N PHE A 238 2.64 15.70 -13.12
CA PHE A 238 4.08 15.88 -12.98
C PHE A 238 4.77 14.71 -13.65
N LYS A 239 5.47 14.95 -14.74
CA LYS A 239 6.19 13.94 -15.51
C LYS A 239 7.56 14.43 -15.91
N ASP A 240 8.59 13.78 -15.40
CA ASP A 240 9.96 13.98 -15.87
C ASP A 240 10.49 12.75 -16.62
N LYS A 241 11.65 12.93 -17.28
CA LYS A 241 12.30 11.83 -18.02
C LYS A 241 12.93 10.78 -17.10
N ARG A 242 13.15 11.10 -15.82
CA ARG A 242 14.02 10.36 -14.89
C ARG A 242 13.24 9.58 -13.84
N PHE A 243 12.55 10.22 -12.91
CA PHE A 243 12.01 9.60 -11.70
C PHE A 243 10.59 10.04 -11.33
N VAL A 244 10.04 11.12 -11.90
CA VAL A 244 8.72 11.65 -11.51
C VAL A 244 7.68 11.28 -12.55
N ASP A 245 6.61 10.63 -12.13
CA ASP A 245 5.35 10.50 -12.89
C ASP A 245 4.20 10.38 -11.88
N LEU A 246 3.47 11.47 -11.69
CA LEU A 246 2.40 11.59 -10.70
C LEU A 246 1.26 12.40 -11.28
N LEU A 247 0.04 11.96 -11.00
CA LEU A 247 -1.17 12.65 -11.43
C LEU A 247 -2.05 12.90 -10.23
N VAL A 248 -2.23 14.16 -9.91
CA VAL A 248 -2.71 14.57 -8.59
C VAL A 248 -3.65 15.75 -8.69
N THR A 249 -4.56 15.89 -7.72
CA THR A 249 -5.40 17.09 -7.68
C THR A 249 -4.54 18.31 -7.37
N PRO A 250 -5.01 19.53 -7.70
CA PRO A 250 -4.25 20.75 -7.49
C PRO A 250 -3.72 20.97 -6.06
N ASN A 251 -4.38 20.39 -5.06
CA ASN A 251 -4.07 20.57 -3.64
C ASN A 251 -3.19 19.48 -3.05
N HIS A 252 -2.87 18.46 -3.84
CA HIS A 252 -2.01 17.39 -3.41
C HIS A 252 -0.61 17.92 -3.04
N ARG A 253 -0.05 17.47 -1.92
CA ARG A 253 1.20 18.02 -1.37
C ARG A 253 2.43 17.27 -1.90
N PHE A 254 3.48 18.01 -2.24
CA PHE A 254 4.83 17.53 -2.50
C PHE A 254 5.75 17.91 -1.36
N LEU A 255 6.67 17.03 -0.96
CA LEU A 255 7.79 17.40 -0.10
C LEU A 255 8.87 18.07 -0.96
N THR A 256 9.19 19.34 -0.71
CA THR A 256 10.03 20.15 -1.60
C THR A 256 11.12 20.93 -0.86
N VAL A 257 12.11 21.41 -1.62
CA VAL A 257 13.13 22.38 -1.18
C VAL A 257 13.35 23.43 -2.28
N ASP A 258 13.61 24.68 -1.90
CA ASP A 258 14.01 25.72 -2.86
C ASP A 258 15.50 25.66 -3.17
N ARG A 259 15.82 26.08 -4.41
CA ARG A 259 17.17 26.49 -4.81
C ARG A 259 17.15 27.99 -5.12
N ARG A 260 17.52 28.83 -4.16
CA ARG A 260 17.85 30.25 -4.39
C ARG A 260 19.35 30.46 -4.17
N GLY A 261 20.06 30.96 -5.19
CA GLY A 261 21.44 31.45 -5.05
C GLY A 261 22.52 30.45 -4.62
N GLY A 262 22.28 29.13 -4.74
CA GLY A 262 23.25 28.10 -4.31
C GLY A 262 23.11 27.66 -2.85
N SER A 263 22.28 28.33 -2.04
CA SER A 263 21.91 27.92 -0.68
C SER A 263 20.61 27.10 -0.69
N ARG A 264 20.56 26.02 0.11
CA ARG A 264 19.35 25.20 0.31
C ARG A 264 18.49 25.84 1.41
N THR A 265 17.24 26.15 1.12
CA THR A 265 16.25 26.49 2.16
C THR A 265 15.81 25.23 2.91
N GLY A 266 15.13 25.40 4.05
CA GLY A 266 14.47 24.32 4.78
C GLY A 266 13.50 23.51 3.90
N VAL A 267 13.28 22.26 4.30
CA VAL A 267 12.29 21.36 3.67
C VAL A 267 10.90 21.90 3.94
N ALA A 268 10.05 21.89 2.91
CA ALA A 268 8.70 22.42 3.01
C ALA A 268 7.76 21.64 2.10
N PHE A 269 6.54 21.35 2.55
CA PHE A 269 5.52 20.83 1.66
C PHE A 269 5.11 21.90 0.62
N ARG A 270 4.51 21.56 -0.52
CA ARG A 270 3.89 22.52 -1.46
C ARG A 270 2.76 21.84 -2.19
N THR A 271 1.67 22.53 -2.49
CA THR A 271 0.63 21.92 -3.31
C THR A 271 1.09 21.74 -4.74
N ALA A 272 0.48 20.80 -5.47
CA ALA A 272 0.73 20.57 -6.88
C ALA A 272 0.64 21.88 -7.67
N GLU A 273 -0.37 22.69 -7.37
CA GLU A 273 -0.57 23.97 -8.00
C GLU A 273 0.51 25.02 -7.63
N GLU A 274 0.96 25.07 -6.37
CA GLU A 274 2.10 25.92 -5.97
C GLU A 274 3.39 25.48 -6.65
N VAL A 275 3.61 24.18 -6.79
CA VAL A 275 4.74 23.63 -7.54
C VAL A 275 4.62 24.03 -9.00
N TYR A 276 3.43 23.92 -9.60
CA TYR A 276 3.18 24.31 -10.98
C TYR A 276 3.42 25.79 -11.23
N ASN A 277 2.97 26.68 -10.34
CA ASN A 277 3.17 28.12 -10.46
C ASN A 277 4.58 28.57 -10.03
N GLY A 278 5.30 27.72 -9.30
CA GLY A 278 6.62 28.02 -8.75
C GLY A 278 7.78 27.74 -9.71
N THR A 279 8.87 28.50 -9.57
CA THR A 279 10.12 28.27 -10.31
C THR A 279 11.16 27.55 -9.46
N ASN A 280 11.94 26.64 -10.06
CA ASN A 280 13.04 25.91 -9.40
C ASN A 280 12.63 25.08 -8.16
N VAL A 281 11.40 24.56 -8.13
CA VAL A 281 10.94 23.68 -7.06
C VAL A 281 11.48 22.27 -7.27
N THR A 282 12.02 21.64 -6.22
CA THR A 282 12.60 20.30 -6.33
C THR A 282 12.17 19.37 -5.20
N ILE A 283 11.97 18.09 -5.52
CA ILE A 283 11.88 17.02 -4.53
C ILE A 283 13.30 16.80 -3.95
N PRO A 284 13.48 16.82 -2.62
CA PRO A 284 14.79 16.74 -1.99
C PRO A 284 15.51 15.42 -2.26
N LYS A 285 16.82 15.43 -1.98
CA LYS A 285 17.64 14.21 -1.87
C LYS A 285 17.37 13.61 -0.49
N LEU A 286 17.20 12.29 -0.39
CA LEU A 286 16.98 11.63 0.90
C LEU A 286 18.32 11.34 1.59
N LYS A 287 18.31 11.28 2.93
CA LYS A 287 19.42 10.75 3.69
C LYS A 287 19.32 9.23 3.71
N SER A 288 20.49 8.58 3.78
CA SER A 288 20.50 7.15 3.99
C SER A 288 20.13 6.86 5.45
N PRO A 289 19.33 5.82 5.73
CA PRO A 289 18.98 5.49 7.11
C PRO A 289 20.24 5.11 7.92
N PRO A 290 20.19 5.29 9.25
CA PRO A 290 21.31 4.97 10.13
C PRO A 290 21.66 3.47 10.09
N VAL A 291 22.93 3.17 10.34
CA VAL A 291 23.47 1.81 10.32
C VAL A 291 23.26 1.17 11.69
N SER A 292 22.76 -0.07 11.74
CA SER A 292 22.71 -0.86 12.98
C SER A 292 24.10 -1.41 13.31
N TRP A 293 24.47 -1.54 14.59
CA TRP A 293 25.77 -2.11 14.95
C TRP A 293 25.82 -3.65 14.87
N ALA A 294 24.67 -4.32 14.77
CA ALA A 294 24.59 -5.78 14.70
C ALA A 294 24.06 -6.26 13.32
N SER A 295 24.83 -7.13 12.67
CA SER A 295 24.43 -7.88 11.46
C SER A 295 23.57 -9.07 11.88
N PRO A 296 22.40 -9.32 11.23
CA PRO A 296 21.58 -10.47 11.55
C PRO A 296 22.29 -11.78 11.20
N GLN A 297 22.07 -12.85 11.96
CA GLN A 297 22.63 -14.17 11.66
C GLN A 297 21.62 -15.00 10.85
N ILE A 298 22.08 -15.69 9.80
CA ILE A 298 21.22 -16.52 8.94
C ILE A 298 21.45 -17.99 9.26
N SER A 299 20.42 -18.66 9.78
CA SER A 299 20.45 -20.09 10.08
C SER A 299 19.92 -20.95 8.93
N MET A 300 20.63 -22.04 8.66
CA MET A 300 20.24 -23.10 7.72
C MET A 300 19.46 -24.23 8.39
N LEU A 301 19.23 -24.16 9.70
CA LEU A 301 18.68 -25.27 10.47
C LEU A 301 17.27 -25.67 10.02
N LYS A 302 16.42 -24.70 9.64
CA LYS A 302 15.09 -24.97 9.08
C LYS A 302 15.17 -25.78 7.79
N THR A 303 16.06 -25.40 6.88
CA THR A 303 16.29 -26.13 5.61
C THR A 303 16.92 -27.50 5.86
N ALA A 304 17.85 -27.58 6.82
CA ALA A 304 18.47 -28.84 7.23
C ALA A 304 17.43 -29.86 7.70
N ARG A 305 16.48 -29.44 8.54
CA ARG A 305 15.38 -30.26 9.03
C ARG A 305 14.48 -30.73 7.89
N ALA A 306 14.12 -29.85 6.97
CA ALA A 306 13.30 -30.20 5.80
C ALA A 306 13.97 -31.27 4.91
N LEU A 307 15.31 -31.34 4.90
CA LEU A 307 16.08 -32.32 4.15
C LEU A 307 16.54 -33.53 4.98
N ASN A 308 16.12 -33.64 6.25
CA ASN A 308 16.60 -34.65 7.19
C ASN A 308 18.15 -34.73 7.22
N ALA A 309 18.80 -33.57 7.24
CA ALA A 309 20.25 -33.45 7.21
C ALA A 309 20.88 -33.65 8.59
N ASP A 310 22.16 -33.98 8.59
CA ASP A 310 22.96 -34.16 9.80
C ASP A 310 23.67 -32.85 10.18
N VAL A 311 23.71 -32.56 11.49
CA VAL A 311 24.46 -31.46 12.09
C VAL A 311 25.71 -32.01 12.78
N HIS A 312 26.84 -31.38 12.50
CA HIS A 312 28.16 -31.81 12.90
C HIS A 312 28.81 -30.76 13.80
N LEU A 313 29.09 -31.12 15.05
CA LEU A 313 29.62 -30.22 16.07
C LEU A 313 31.12 -30.44 16.26
N PHE A 314 31.91 -29.44 15.89
CA PHE A 314 33.36 -29.49 15.92
C PHE A 314 33.93 -28.65 17.08
N PRO A 315 34.96 -29.16 17.77
CA PRO A 315 35.76 -28.34 18.67
C PRO A 315 36.70 -27.43 17.86
N ASN A 316 36.74 -26.13 18.15
CA ASN A 316 37.67 -25.21 17.49
C ASN A 316 39.07 -25.32 18.12
N GLY A 317 39.93 -26.18 17.56
CA GLY A 317 41.33 -26.32 18.01
C GLY A 317 41.54 -27.07 19.34
N ARG A 318 40.47 -27.56 19.98
CA ARG A 318 40.52 -28.35 21.22
C ARG A 318 40.33 -29.85 20.96
N ARG A 319 40.79 -30.72 21.87
CA ARG A 319 40.43 -32.15 21.85
C ARG A 319 38.93 -32.31 22.09
N LEU A 320 38.26 -33.16 21.32
CA LEU A 320 36.80 -33.37 21.39
C LEU A 320 36.31 -33.66 22.81
N SER A 321 36.99 -34.54 23.54
CA SER A 321 36.60 -34.90 24.91
C SER A 321 36.78 -33.77 25.92
N SER A 322 37.76 -32.88 25.72
CA SER A 322 37.97 -31.72 26.58
C SER A 322 36.95 -30.63 26.29
N TRP A 323 36.69 -30.34 25.02
CA TRP A 323 35.64 -29.41 24.59
C TRP A 323 34.24 -29.89 24.99
N PHE A 324 33.95 -31.18 24.84
CA PHE A 324 32.67 -31.74 25.25
C PHE A 324 32.35 -31.51 26.73
N ARG A 325 33.37 -31.45 27.60
CA ARG A 325 33.16 -31.18 29.04
C ARG A 325 32.80 -29.72 29.33
N THR A 326 33.10 -28.80 28.43
CA THR A 326 32.78 -27.37 28.57
C THR A 326 31.37 -27.02 28.11
N LEU A 327 30.65 -27.96 27.50
CA LEU A 327 29.22 -27.83 27.20
C LEU A 327 28.39 -27.99 28.48
N GLU A 328 27.21 -27.37 28.51
CA GLU A 328 26.23 -27.45 29.58
C GLU A 328 25.72 -28.90 29.77
N PRO A 329 25.25 -29.26 30.97
CA PRO A 329 24.75 -30.61 31.25
C PRO A 329 23.66 -31.09 30.27
N GLU A 330 22.74 -30.21 29.86
CA GLU A 330 21.61 -30.55 29.01
C GLU A 330 22.05 -30.96 27.60
N LEU A 331 22.84 -30.11 26.92
CA LEU A 331 23.37 -30.42 25.59
C LEU A 331 24.31 -31.64 25.63
N ARG A 332 25.11 -31.81 26.69
CA ARG A 332 25.92 -33.02 26.87
C ARG A 332 25.07 -34.29 26.98
N SER A 333 23.98 -34.24 27.74
CA SER A 333 23.05 -35.36 27.89
C SER A 333 22.43 -35.73 26.54
N LYS A 334 21.96 -34.72 25.80
CA LYS A 334 21.41 -34.87 24.45
C LYS A 334 22.42 -35.47 23.47
N ILE A 335 23.65 -34.96 23.42
CA ILE A 335 24.70 -35.51 22.55
C ILE A 335 25.02 -36.97 22.92
N ARG A 336 24.96 -37.34 24.21
CA ARG A 336 25.18 -38.74 24.64
C ARG A 336 24.05 -39.67 24.24
N SER A 337 22.81 -39.20 24.25
CA SER A 337 21.65 -40.05 23.95
C SER A 337 21.51 -40.35 22.46
N VAL A 338 21.75 -39.36 21.58
CA VAL A 338 21.47 -39.47 20.14
C VAL A 338 22.67 -39.18 19.23
N GLY A 339 23.78 -38.68 19.78
CA GLY A 339 24.95 -38.27 19.00
C GLY A 339 25.91 -39.42 18.67
N THR A 340 26.52 -39.34 17.50
CA THR A 340 27.55 -40.29 17.04
C THR A 340 28.90 -39.60 16.86
N VAL A 341 30.00 -40.26 17.24
CA VAL A 341 31.36 -39.70 17.12
C VAL A 341 32.00 -40.13 15.81
N HIS A 342 32.45 -39.16 15.02
CA HIS A 342 33.17 -39.40 13.77
C HIS A 342 34.55 -38.75 13.79
N LYS A 343 35.55 -39.42 13.20
CA LYS A 343 36.87 -38.84 12.91
C LYS A 343 36.88 -38.36 11.45
N GLN A 344 37.08 -37.06 11.23
CA GLN A 344 37.20 -36.54 9.88
C GLN A 344 38.10 -35.30 9.83
N ARG A 345 38.70 -35.03 8.67
CA ARG A 345 39.34 -33.74 8.41
C ARG A 345 38.31 -32.63 8.40
N SER A 346 38.41 -31.69 9.35
CA SER A 346 37.64 -30.45 9.34
C SER A 346 38.09 -29.63 8.13
N LYS A 347 37.14 -29.21 7.30
CA LYS A 347 37.42 -28.45 6.07
C LYS A 347 37.53 -26.94 6.32
N VAL A 348 37.17 -26.46 7.51
CA VAL A 348 37.26 -25.05 7.90
C VAL A 348 38.65 -24.71 8.47
N ASN A 349 39.26 -25.65 9.22
CA ASN A 349 40.57 -25.45 9.86
C ASN A 349 41.69 -26.36 9.30
N GLU A 350 41.47 -27.00 8.14
CA GLU A 350 42.40 -27.92 7.43
C GLU A 350 43.03 -29.09 8.24
N GLY A 351 42.65 -29.28 9.51
CA GLY A 351 43.16 -30.32 10.41
C GLY A 351 42.23 -31.54 10.58
N TRP A 352 42.79 -32.68 10.98
CA TRP A 352 42.02 -33.87 11.39
C TRP A 352 41.44 -33.67 12.79
N GLY A 353 40.10 -33.79 12.94
CA GLY A 353 39.42 -33.60 14.22
C GLY A 353 38.24 -34.54 14.41
N SER A 354 38.10 -35.12 15.60
CA SER A 354 36.88 -35.82 15.98
C SER A 354 35.74 -34.80 16.17
N HIS A 355 34.52 -35.17 15.81
CA HIS A 355 33.31 -34.34 15.98
C HIS A 355 32.10 -35.20 16.36
N TYR A 356 31.07 -34.57 16.91
CA TYR A 356 29.77 -35.20 17.12
C TYR A 356 28.86 -34.97 15.92
N THR A 357 28.03 -35.94 15.60
CA THR A 357 27.01 -35.85 14.55
C THR A 357 25.64 -36.19 15.14
N LEU A 358 24.65 -35.35 14.88
CA LEU A 358 23.28 -35.47 15.34
C LEU A 358 22.32 -35.19 14.18
N SER A 359 21.09 -35.69 14.25
CA SER A 359 20.03 -35.26 13.34
C SER A 359 19.71 -33.79 13.57
N SER A 360 19.42 -33.04 12.50
CA SER A 360 18.96 -31.65 12.59
C SER A 360 17.64 -31.46 13.36
N SER A 361 16.85 -32.52 13.56
CA SER A 361 15.66 -32.53 14.43
C SER A 361 15.99 -32.40 15.91
N GLU A 362 17.19 -32.85 16.33
CA GLU A 362 17.56 -32.98 17.73
C GLU A 362 18.20 -31.71 18.30
N ILE A 363 18.66 -30.81 17.41
CA ILE A 363 19.39 -29.60 17.80
C ILE A 363 18.53 -28.34 17.65
N SER A 364 18.57 -27.45 18.64
CA SER A 364 17.90 -26.14 18.60
C SER A 364 18.86 -25.00 18.26
N GLU A 365 18.34 -23.77 18.14
CA GLU A 365 19.21 -22.59 17.98
C GLU A 365 19.97 -22.27 19.27
N GLU A 366 19.36 -22.50 20.44
CA GLU A 366 20.02 -22.32 21.75
C GLU A 366 21.21 -23.29 21.93
N ASP A 367 21.06 -24.53 21.46
CA ASP A 367 22.15 -25.52 21.46
C ASP A 367 23.34 -25.02 20.60
N LEU A 368 23.07 -24.37 19.47
CA LEU A 368 24.11 -23.80 18.60
C LEU A 368 24.80 -22.60 19.26
N ASP A 369 24.05 -21.75 19.97
CA ASP A 369 24.61 -20.64 20.76
C ASP A 369 25.56 -21.16 21.86
N GLU A 370 25.19 -22.28 22.49
CA GLU A 370 26.05 -22.95 23.47
C GLU A 370 27.33 -23.51 22.84
N VAL A 371 27.21 -24.19 21.69
CA VAL A 371 28.36 -24.70 20.92
C VAL A 371 29.33 -23.56 20.59
N GLU A 372 28.82 -22.43 20.10
CA GLU A 372 29.63 -21.26 19.77
C GLU A 372 30.27 -20.62 21.01
N ARG A 373 29.51 -20.46 22.11
CA ARG A 373 30.03 -19.97 23.41
C ARG A 373 31.13 -20.85 23.99
N ALA A 374 31.02 -22.16 23.82
CA ALA A 374 32.05 -23.13 24.24
C ALA A 374 33.28 -23.15 23.31
N GLY A 375 33.35 -22.26 22.31
CA GLY A 375 34.43 -22.22 21.33
C GLY A 375 34.39 -23.40 20.36
N GLY A 376 33.20 -23.92 20.07
CA GLY A 376 32.93 -24.87 18.99
C GLY A 376 32.35 -24.19 17.76
N PHE A 377 32.11 -24.97 16.71
CA PHE A 377 31.34 -24.52 15.55
C PHE A 377 30.54 -25.68 14.96
N ALA A 378 29.43 -25.36 14.32
CA ALA A 378 28.54 -26.33 13.71
C ALA A 378 28.59 -26.26 12.18
N LEU A 379 28.59 -27.44 11.55
CA LEU A 379 28.38 -27.60 10.11
C LEU A 379 27.17 -28.49 9.86
N VAL A 380 26.56 -28.37 8.68
CA VAL A 380 25.44 -29.22 8.26
C VAL A 380 25.70 -29.84 6.89
N SER A 381 25.28 -31.09 6.71
CA SER A 381 25.26 -31.75 5.41
C SER A 381 24.23 -32.87 5.32
N GLU A 382 23.69 -33.09 4.13
CA GLU A 382 23.04 -34.36 3.79
C GLU A 382 24.07 -35.49 3.66
N LYS A 383 23.60 -36.74 3.71
CA LYS A 383 24.43 -37.93 3.52
C LYS A 383 25.19 -37.84 2.20
N ARG A 384 26.54 -37.83 2.29
CA ARG A 384 27.50 -37.77 1.16
C ARG A 384 27.58 -36.41 0.44
N SER A 385 27.00 -35.33 1.00
CA SER A 385 27.13 -33.94 0.52
C SER A 385 28.28 -33.19 1.21
N SER A 386 28.66 -32.01 0.68
CA SER A 386 29.66 -31.17 1.37
C SER A 386 29.04 -30.49 2.59
N LYS A 387 29.76 -30.54 3.70
CA LYS A 387 29.46 -29.77 4.91
C LYS A 387 29.58 -28.27 4.64
N VAL A 388 28.58 -27.50 5.07
CA VAL A 388 28.57 -26.03 5.06
C VAL A 388 28.27 -25.52 6.47
N PRO A 389 28.62 -24.27 6.83
CA PRO A 389 28.23 -23.69 8.11
C PRO A 389 26.71 -23.74 8.33
N VAL A 390 26.28 -23.98 9.57
CA VAL A 390 24.85 -23.90 9.94
C VAL A 390 24.38 -22.46 9.95
N ARG A 391 25.25 -21.54 10.36
CA ARG A 391 24.95 -20.11 10.49
C ARG A 391 25.91 -19.27 9.65
N PHE A 392 25.38 -18.20 9.07
CA PHE A 392 26.14 -17.24 8.28
C PHE A 392 25.94 -15.82 8.82
N ASP A 393 26.98 -14.99 8.68
CA ASP A 393 26.85 -13.54 8.82
C ASP A 393 25.90 -13.00 7.75
N GLY A 394 24.87 -12.26 8.16
CA GLY A 394 23.80 -11.82 7.28
C GLY A 394 24.24 -10.83 6.21
N GLU A 395 25.19 -9.95 6.51
CA GLU A 395 25.74 -9.02 5.51
C GLU A 395 26.48 -9.77 4.39
N LYS A 396 27.41 -10.66 4.74
CA LYS A 396 28.10 -11.51 3.75
C LYS A 396 27.12 -12.42 3.02
N PHE A 397 26.14 -13.00 3.71
CA PHE A 397 25.17 -13.89 3.10
C PHE A 397 24.22 -13.14 2.15
N ALA A 398 23.84 -11.90 2.48
CA ALA A 398 23.12 -11.00 1.58
C ALA A 398 23.95 -10.67 0.33
N ALA A 399 25.26 -10.44 0.47
CA ALA A 399 26.15 -10.26 -0.67
C ALA A 399 26.23 -11.53 -1.56
N LEU A 400 26.19 -12.73 -0.96
CA LEU A 400 26.14 -13.97 -1.73
C LEU A 400 24.83 -14.07 -2.53
N CYS A 401 23.72 -13.73 -1.89
CA CYS A 401 22.41 -13.67 -2.55
C CYS A 401 22.39 -12.66 -3.70
N GLY A 402 23.02 -11.49 -3.53
CA GLY A 402 23.14 -10.48 -4.59
C GLY A 402 23.90 -10.99 -5.82
N TRP A 403 25.07 -11.62 -5.61
CA TRP A 403 25.79 -12.30 -6.69
C TRP A 403 24.97 -13.41 -7.34
N PHE A 404 24.22 -14.18 -6.54
CA PHE A 404 23.38 -15.25 -7.04
C PHE A 404 22.23 -14.74 -7.93
N VAL A 405 21.51 -13.71 -7.48
CA VAL A 405 20.35 -13.22 -8.25
C VAL A 405 20.77 -12.60 -9.58
N SER A 406 21.97 -12.04 -9.66
CA SER A 406 22.51 -11.54 -10.92
C SER A 406 23.10 -12.64 -11.78
N GLU A 407 24.17 -13.28 -11.31
CA GLU A 407 25.03 -14.12 -12.14
C GLU A 407 24.93 -15.62 -11.81
N GLY A 408 24.07 -15.97 -10.86
CA GLY A 408 23.96 -17.32 -10.33
C GLY A 408 22.87 -18.20 -10.94
N SER A 409 23.02 -19.50 -10.78
CA SER A 409 22.01 -20.51 -11.10
C SER A 409 22.10 -21.70 -10.15
N LEU A 410 21.00 -22.43 -10.02
CA LEU A 410 21.01 -23.74 -9.36
C LEU A 410 21.47 -24.78 -10.38
N TYR A 411 22.25 -25.76 -9.93
CA TYR A 411 22.61 -26.91 -10.74
C TYR A 411 22.32 -28.20 -10.00
N SER A 412 22.03 -29.24 -10.78
CA SER A 412 21.86 -30.60 -10.31
C SER A 412 22.45 -31.56 -11.34
N THR A 413 23.33 -32.48 -10.92
CA THR A 413 23.95 -33.45 -11.84
C THR A 413 23.21 -34.77 -11.81
N ALA A 414 22.99 -35.41 -12.95
CA ALA A 414 22.52 -36.78 -13.01
C ALA A 414 23.46 -37.73 -12.23
N PRO A 415 22.94 -38.78 -11.59
CA PRO A 415 23.76 -39.86 -11.05
C PRO A 415 24.66 -40.44 -12.14
N ARG A 416 25.93 -40.73 -11.83
CA ARG A 416 26.85 -41.40 -12.74
C ARG A 416 27.32 -42.71 -12.15
N GLU A 417 27.23 -43.76 -12.95
CA GLU A 417 27.80 -45.07 -12.64
C GLU A 417 29.07 -45.24 -13.46
N TYR A 418 30.21 -45.41 -12.78
CA TYR A 418 31.49 -45.61 -13.44
C TYR A 418 31.67 -47.09 -13.81
N PRO A 419 32.45 -47.40 -14.86
CA PRO A 419 32.77 -48.79 -15.25
C PRO A 419 33.37 -49.64 -14.12
N THR A 420 33.92 -49.00 -13.09
CA THR A 420 34.47 -49.64 -11.87
C THR A 420 33.39 -50.07 -10.86
N GLY A 421 32.09 -49.94 -11.18
CA GLY A 421 30.98 -50.21 -10.27
C GLY A 421 30.73 -49.10 -9.23
N VAL A 422 31.52 -48.01 -9.26
CA VAL A 422 31.35 -46.88 -8.34
C VAL A 422 30.17 -46.03 -8.81
N ARG A 423 29.12 -45.92 -7.98
CA ARG A 423 28.01 -44.98 -8.19
C ARG A 423 28.31 -43.65 -7.52
N ARG A 424 28.38 -42.57 -8.31
CA ARG A 424 28.39 -41.19 -7.82
C ARG A 424 26.96 -40.64 -7.87
N GLY A 425 26.42 -40.35 -6.69
CA GLY A 425 25.09 -39.81 -6.53
C GLY A 425 24.90 -38.41 -7.15
N ARG A 426 23.65 -37.94 -7.13
CA ARG A 426 23.24 -36.60 -7.56
C ARG A 426 24.05 -35.55 -6.79
N SER A 427 24.62 -34.56 -7.49
CA SER A 427 25.31 -33.43 -6.87
C SER A 427 24.56 -32.15 -7.20
N GLU A 428 24.12 -31.47 -6.15
CA GLU A 428 23.35 -30.23 -6.25
C GLU A 428 24.09 -29.08 -5.59
N GLY A 429 23.76 -27.86 -5.98
CA GLY A 429 24.40 -26.68 -5.42
C GLY A 429 24.12 -25.39 -6.14
N VAL A 430 24.91 -24.38 -5.77
CA VAL A 430 24.85 -23.04 -6.33
C VAL A 430 26.04 -22.82 -7.24
N LEU A 431 25.79 -22.25 -8.41
CA LEU A 431 26.80 -21.80 -9.36
C LEU A 431 26.72 -20.28 -9.48
N ILE A 432 27.86 -19.59 -9.50
CA ILE A 432 27.97 -18.15 -9.77
C ILE A 432 28.93 -17.96 -10.95
N SER A 433 28.42 -17.46 -12.06
CA SER A 433 29.21 -17.17 -13.25
C SER A 433 29.90 -15.82 -13.11
N GLN A 434 31.12 -15.67 -13.62
CA GLN A 434 31.73 -14.35 -13.77
C GLN A 434 32.86 -14.44 -14.79
N SER A 435 32.60 -13.97 -16.01
CA SER A 435 33.61 -13.93 -17.07
C SER A 435 34.63 -12.80 -16.85
N TYR A 436 35.83 -12.94 -17.41
CA TYR A 436 36.89 -11.93 -17.46
C TYR A 436 37.54 -11.94 -18.85
N GLY A 437 37.90 -10.78 -19.40
CA GLY A 437 38.48 -10.67 -20.76
C GLY A 437 38.06 -9.41 -21.54
N ARG A 438 38.28 -9.40 -22.88
CA ARG A 438 37.86 -8.29 -23.77
C ARG A 438 36.35 -8.07 -23.65
N GLY A 439 35.95 -6.94 -23.09
CA GLY A 439 34.55 -6.57 -22.83
C GLY A 439 34.16 -6.49 -21.35
N ASN A 440 34.92 -7.11 -20.43
CA ASN A 440 34.72 -7.00 -18.99
C ASN A 440 36.07 -6.86 -18.23
N PRO A 441 36.70 -5.67 -18.28
CA PRO A 441 38.01 -5.44 -17.66
C PRO A 441 37.98 -5.53 -16.12
N ARG A 442 36.81 -5.44 -15.49
CA ARG A 442 36.63 -5.58 -14.03
C ARG A 442 36.33 -7.00 -13.58
N GLY A 443 36.09 -7.92 -14.51
CA GLY A 443 35.71 -9.31 -14.21
C GLY A 443 36.70 -10.00 -13.28
N LEU A 444 38.01 -9.78 -13.44
CA LEU A 444 39.02 -10.37 -12.55
C LEU A 444 38.90 -9.88 -11.09
N VAL A 445 38.64 -8.58 -10.90
CA VAL A 445 38.42 -7.98 -9.58
C VAL A 445 37.15 -8.55 -8.95
N TYR A 446 36.08 -8.67 -9.72
CA TYR A 446 34.80 -9.24 -9.24
C TYR A 446 34.94 -10.71 -8.85
N ARG A 447 35.69 -11.51 -9.63
CA ARG A 447 36.03 -12.88 -9.25
C ARG A 447 36.80 -12.96 -7.93
N GLY A 448 37.75 -12.04 -7.72
CA GLY A 448 38.46 -11.92 -6.44
C GLY A 448 37.50 -11.64 -5.27
N LYS A 449 36.52 -10.74 -5.46
CA LYS A 449 35.48 -10.47 -4.47
C LYS A 449 34.59 -11.68 -4.20
N ILE A 450 34.16 -12.41 -5.22
CA ILE A 450 33.36 -13.64 -5.07
C ILE A 450 34.17 -14.70 -4.31
N ALA A 451 35.43 -14.92 -4.67
CA ALA A 451 36.30 -15.89 -4.00
C ALA A 451 36.51 -15.54 -2.51
N GLY A 452 36.82 -14.27 -2.21
CA GLY A 452 36.95 -13.79 -0.84
C GLY A 452 35.66 -13.92 -0.03
N LEU A 453 34.51 -13.63 -0.66
CA LEU A 453 33.20 -13.79 -0.05
C LEU A 453 32.89 -15.25 0.31
N LEU A 454 33.09 -16.17 -0.64
CA LEU A 454 32.88 -17.61 -0.41
C LEU A 454 33.78 -18.12 0.72
N SER A 455 35.07 -17.76 0.70
CA SER A 455 36.01 -18.11 1.77
C SER A 455 35.57 -17.54 3.12
N GLY A 456 35.14 -16.27 3.15
CA GLY A 456 34.68 -15.58 4.36
C GLY A 456 33.35 -16.11 4.92
N LEU A 457 32.58 -16.85 4.11
CA LEU A 457 31.40 -17.61 4.51
C LEU A 457 31.72 -19.07 4.84
N GLY A 458 32.98 -19.51 4.80
CA GLY A 458 33.34 -20.92 4.98
C GLY A 458 32.84 -21.83 3.85
N LEU A 459 32.52 -21.27 2.69
CA LEU A 459 32.05 -21.98 1.50
C LEU A 459 33.21 -22.26 0.55
N ARG A 460 33.29 -23.49 0.06
CA ARG A 460 34.31 -23.88 -0.92
C ARG A 460 33.76 -23.80 -2.34
N GLY A 461 34.04 -22.68 -3.01
CA GLY A 461 33.80 -22.53 -4.45
C GLY A 461 34.87 -23.28 -5.25
N ARG A 462 34.47 -24.33 -5.99
CA ARG A 462 35.34 -24.94 -7.01
C ARG A 462 35.27 -24.11 -8.28
N THR A 463 36.42 -23.77 -8.82
CA THR A 463 36.53 -23.13 -10.14
C THR A 463 36.71 -24.21 -11.20
N ASP A 464 36.20 -23.94 -12.41
CA ASP A 464 36.51 -24.78 -13.57
C ASP A 464 38.03 -24.71 -13.86
N SER A 465 38.66 -25.87 -14.08
CA SER A 465 40.11 -26.01 -14.25
C SER A 465 40.61 -25.50 -15.60
N GLU A 466 39.78 -25.51 -16.64
CA GLU A 466 40.21 -25.15 -18.01
C GLU A 466 39.92 -23.69 -18.35
N GLU A 467 38.74 -23.18 -18.00
CA GLU A 467 38.32 -21.84 -18.43
C GLU A 467 38.03 -20.86 -17.28
N ARG A 468 38.06 -21.32 -16.02
CA ARG A 468 37.76 -20.52 -14.81
C ARG A 468 36.50 -19.64 -14.97
N LYS A 469 35.43 -20.13 -15.61
CA LYS A 469 34.24 -19.33 -15.96
C LYS A 469 33.28 -19.08 -14.78
N TYR A 470 33.18 -20.02 -13.85
CA TYR A 470 32.23 -19.96 -12.74
C TYR A 470 32.84 -20.46 -11.42
N PHE A 471 32.15 -20.18 -10.31
CA PHE A 471 32.38 -20.77 -9.00
C PHE A 471 31.22 -21.71 -8.68
N LYS A 472 31.54 -22.96 -8.30
CA LYS A 472 30.58 -24.01 -7.99
C LYS A 472 30.66 -24.39 -6.52
N VAL A 473 29.57 -24.19 -5.78
CA VAL A 473 29.43 -24.56 -4.36
C VAL A 473 28.45 -25.73 -4.26
N ALA A 474 28.99 -26.92 -3.98
CA ALA A 474 28.20 -28.15 -3.91
C ALA A 474 27.62 -28.37 -2.51
N SER A 475 26.33 -28.03 -2.33
CA SER A 475 25.56 -28.22 -1.10
C SER A 475 24.06 -28.26 -1.44
N GLY A 476 23.39 -29.39 -1.17
CA GLY A 476 21.95 -29.51 -1.37
C GLY A 476 21.14 -28.64 -0.40
N ILE A 477 21.67 -28.41 0.81
CA ILE A 477 21.10 -27.46 1.78
C ILE A 477 21.12 -26.03 1.24
N LEU A 478 22.27 -25.57 0.74
CA LEU A 478 22.36 -24.22 0.16
C LEU A 478 21.53 -24.12 -1.12
N HIS A 479 21.49 -25.17 -1.93
CA HIS A 479 20.64 -25.27 -3.11
C HIS A 479 19.18 -25.08 -2.73
N GLU A 480 18.66 -25.84 -1.77
CA GLU A 480 17.27 -25.78 -1.34
C GLU A 480 16.93 -24.46 -0.65
N TRP A 481 17.81 -23.95 0.22
CA TRP A 481 17.61 -22.64 0.84
C TRP A 481 17.51 -21.54 -0.23
N THR A 482 18.41 -21.56 -1.22
CA THR A 482 18.43 -20.58 -2.31
C THR A 482 17.21 -20.74 -3.22
N ARG A 483 16.79 -21.98 -3.48
CA ARG A 483 15.58 -22.30 -4.26
C ARG A 483 14.34 -21.65 -3.64
N THR A 484 14.16 -21.84 -2.33
CA THR A 484 12.98 -21.36 -1.60
C THR A 484 12.99 -19.85 -1.36
N ASN A 485 14.17 -19.23 -1.21
CA ASN A 485 14.25 -17.82 -0.82
C ASN A 485 14.57 -16.86 -1.96
N CYS A 486 15.26 -17.31 -3.01
CA CYS A 486 15.71 -16.45 -4.12
C CYS A 486 14.94 -16.66 -5.42
N TYR A 487 13.92 -17.53 -5.44
CA TYR A 487 12.99 -17.68 -6.56
C TYR A 487 11.54 -17.48 -6.10
N SER A 488 10.68 -16.97 -6.99
CA SER A 488 9.24 -16.89 -6.83
C SER A 488 8.58 -18.24 -7.14
N GLU A 489 7.56 -18.60 -6.37
CA GLU A 489 6.82 -19.87 -6.51
C GLU A 489 5.97 -19.94 -7.79
N ASP A 490 5.66 -18.80 -8.40
CA ASP A 490 4.73 -18.66 -9.53
C ASP A 490 5.25 -19.15 -10.90
N VAL A 491 6.47 -19.71 -10.97
CA VAL A 491 7.09 -20.09 -12.24
C VAL A 491 7.54 -21.55 -12.18
N GLY A 492 6.92 -22.42 -12.99
CA GLY A 492 7.15 -23.87 -13.04
C GLY A 492 8.58 -24.33 -13.40
N SER A 493 9.54 -23.41 -13.52
CA SER A 493 10.97 -23.72 -13.56
C SER A 493 11.81 -22.57 -12.97
N HIS A 494 12.80 -22.91 -12.12
CA HIS A 494 13.73 -21.96 -11.49
C HIS A 494 14.71 -21.40 -12.54
N ARG A 495 14.36 -20.25 -13.13
CA ARG A 495 15.12 -19.57 -14.21
C ARG A 495 15.41 -18.12 -13.81
N ALA A 496 16.26 -17.43 -14.57
CA ALA A 496 16.60 -16.03 -14.30
C ALA A 496 15.36 -15.12 -14.15
N SER A 497 14.28 -15.36 -14.90
CA SER A 497 13.04 -14.59 -14.84
C SER A 497 12.19 -14.83 -13.58
N SER A 498 12.46 -15.86 -12.79
CA SER A 498 11.74 -16.15 -11.55
C SER A 498 12.52 -15.77 -10.29
N LYS A 499 13.65 -15.06 -10.41
CA LYS A 499 14.44 -14.67 -9.25
C LYS A 499 13.77 -13.56 -8.41
N ARG A 500 14.08 -13.47 -7.12
CA ARG A 500 13.56 -12.43 -6.22
C ARG A 500 14.56 -12.09 -5.11
N ILE A 501 14.34 -10.99 -4.39
CA ILE A 501 15.15 -10.66 -3.20
C ILE A 501 14.64 -11.49 -2.02
N PRO A 502 15.51 -12.22 -1.30
CA PRO A 502 15.10 -12.98 -0.13
C PRO A 502 14.73 -12.03 1.03
N GLN A 503 13.63 -12.34 1.75
CA GLN A 503 13.01 -11.41 2.70
C GLN A 503 13.95 -10.91 3.81
N PHE A 504 14.91 -11.73 4.23
CA PHE A 504 15.88 -11.35 5.27
C PHE A 504 16.74 -10.14 4.87
N VAL A 505 16.90 -9.87 3.57
CA VAL A 505 17.67 -8.70 3.08
C VAL A 505 17.04 -7.39 3.54
N PHE A 506 15.73 -7.35 3.77
CA PHE A 506 15.02 -6.15 4.22
C PHE A 506 15.08 -5.92 5.74
N THR A 507 15.80 -6.76 6.49
CA THR A 507 15.87 -6.67 7.96
C THR A 507 16.81 -5.58 8.47
N SER A 508 17.82 -5.17 7.69
CA SER A 508 18.75 -4.10 8.08
C SER A 508 19.28 -3.32 6.88
N VAL A 509 19.76 -2.10 7.14
CA VAL A 509 20.36 -1.25 6.10
C VAL A 509 21.61 -1.90 5.51
N GLN A 510 22.38 -2.63 6.32
CA GLN A 510 23.62 -3.25 5.85
C GLN A 510 23.38 -4.46 4.97
N THR A 511 22.41 -5.31 5.29
CA THR A 511 22.05 -6.44 4.41
C THR A 511 21.50 -5.93 3.08
N MET A 512 20.66 -4.88 3.09
CA MET A 512 20.20 -4.21 1.86
C MET A 512 21.36 -3.65 1.02
N ARG A 513 22.34 -2.97 1.65
CA ARG A 513 23.52 -2.43 0.95
C ARG A 513 24.41 -3.53 0.38
N ALA A 514 24.75 -4.55 1.18
CA ALA A 514 25.59 -5.66 0.77
C ALA A 514 24.98 -6.43 -0.41
N PHE A 515 23.67 -6.67 -0.36
CA PHE A 515 22.91 -7.26 -1.46
C PHE A 515 22.95 -6.37 -2.72
N LEU A 516 22.61 -5.08 -2.59
CA LEU A 516 22.57 -4.16 -3.73
C LEU A 516 23.94 -4.00 -4.39
N GLU A 517 25.00 -3.86 -3.61
CA GLU A 517 26.36 -3.69 -4.13
C GLU A 517 26.83 -4.89 -4.94
N SER A 518 26.60 -6.10 -4.44
CA SER A 518 26.98 -7.34 -5.12
C SER A 518 26.13 -7.59 -6.37
N ALA A 519 24.81 -7.44 -6.28
CA ALA A 519 23.92 -7.53 -7.44
C ALA A 519 24.28 -6.51 -8.53
N TYR A 520 24.58 -5.26 -8.13
CA TYR A 520 24.99 -4.21 -9.06
C TYR A 520 26.37 -4.47 -9.68
N MET A 521 27.28 -5.19 -9.02
CA MET A 521 28.55 -5.57 -9.64
C MET A 521 28.37 -6.67 -10.71
N GLY A 522 27.36 -7.53 -10.57
CA GLY A 522 26.97 -8.51 -11.58
C GLY A 522 26.30 -7.86 -12.79
N ASP A 523 25.04 -7.43 -12.62
CA ASP A 523 24.18 -6.96 -13.73
C ASP A 523 24.04 -5.42 -13.82
N GLY A 524 24.83 -4.68 -13.04
CA GLY A 524 24.81 -3.22 -13.05
C GLY A 524 25.70 -2.61 -14.13
N SER A 525 25.21 -1.53 -14.74
CA SER A 525 25.97 -0.72 -15.69
C SER A 525 26.27 0.65 -15.08
N ALA A 526 27.53 0.87 -14.70
CA ALA A 526 27.99 2.19 -14.25
C ALA A 526 27.85 3.27 -15.34
N LYS A 527 27.99 2.88 -16.61
CA LYS A 527 27.82 3.78 -17.77
C LYS A 527 26.39 4.28 -17.90
N GLN A 528 25.40 3.42 -17.62
CA GLN A 528 23.98 3.72 -17.76
C GLN A 528 23.28 4.04 -16.43
N VAL A 529 23.99 3.87 -15.30
CA VAL A 529 23.45 3.97 -13.92
C VAL A 529 22.16 3.16 -13.78
N CYS A 530 22.21 1.90 -14.24
CA CYS A 530 21.06 1.00 -14.21
C CYS A 530 21.44 -0.42 -13.78
N TYR A 531 20.49 -1.12 -13.20
CA TYR A 531 20.48 -2.56 -12.97
C TYR A 531 19.52 -3.20 -13.97
N SER A 532 19.86 -4.37 -14.51
CA SER A 532 19.02 -5.06 -15.50
C SER A 532 18.63 -6.45 -15.01
N THR A 533 17.40 -6.88 -15.26
CA THR A 533 16.97 -8.25 -14.94
C THR A 533 15.79 -8.65 -15.83
N THR A 534 15.67 -9.95 -16.13
CA THR A 534 14.49 -10.52 -16.79
C THR A 534 13.40 -10.91 -15.80
N SER A 535 13.61 -10.71 -14.49
CA SER A 535 12.61 -11.04 -13.49
C SER A 535 11.84 -9.80 -13.02
N GLU A 536 10.52 -9.83 -13.18
CA GLU A 536 9.64 -8.80 -12.67
C GLU A 536 9.67 -8.72 -11.14
N SER A 537 9.64 -9.86 -10.44
CA SER A 537 9.68 -9.93 -8.98
C SER A 537 10.95 -9.29 -8.44
N LEU A 538 12.12 -9.68 -8.96
CA LEU A 538 13.39 -9.05 -8.59
C LEU A 538 13.40 -7.55 -8.90
N ALA A 539 12.83 -7.13 -10.03
CA ALA A 539 12.80 -5.72 -10.40
C ALA A 539 11.91 -4.88 -9.46
N LYS A 540 10.77 -5.43 -9.02
CA LYS A 540 9.88 -4.80 -8.02
C LYS A 540 10.51 -4.78 -6.63
N ASP A 541 11.10 -5.89 -6.18
CA ASP A 541 11.80 -5.96 -4.90
C ASP A 541 12.96 -4.96 -4.84
N MET A 542 13.68 -4.78 -5.95
CA MET A 542 14.72 -3.75 -6.06
C MET A 542 14.16 -2.33 -5.93
N VAL A 543 12.94 -2.03 -6.41
CA VAL A 543 12.29 -0.73 -6.18
C VAL A 543 12.05 -0.50 -4.69
N VAL A 544 11.57 -1.52 -3.97
CA VAL A 544 11.37 -1.45 -2.51
C VAL A 544 12.70 -1.22 -1.79
N LEU A 545 13.72 -2.04 -2.10
CA LEU A 545 15.06 -1.96 -1.52
C LEU A 545 15.68 -0.57 -1.74
N LEU A 546 15.61 -0.06 -2.96
CA LEU A 546 16.13 1.26 -3.30
C LEU A 546 15.38 2.38 -2.57
N SER A 547 14.07 2.27 -2.44
CA SER A 547 13.25 3.25 -1.73
C SER A 547 13.63 3.33 -0.26
N LEU A 548 13.84 2.18 0.39
CA LEU A 548 14.32 2.07 1.77
C LEU A 548 15.76 2.59 1.95
N LEU A 549 16.61 2.50 0.92
CA LEU A 549 17.95 3.10 0.92
C LEU A 549 17.96 4.60 0.56
N GLY A 550 16.78 5.19 0.30
CA GLY A 550 16.62 6.62 -0.01
C GLY A 550 16.90 6.98 -1.46
N ALA A 551 16.92 6.00 -2.36
CA ALA A 551 17.06 6.23 -3.79
C ALA A 551 15.69 6.39 -4.45
N LYS A 552 15.63 7.30 -5.43
CA LYS A 552 14.52 7.37 -6.38
C LYS A 552 14.77 6.35 -7.46
N SER A 553 13.71 5.71 -7.94
CA SER A 553 13.82 4.59 -8.88
C SER A 553 12.90 4.78 -10.08
N LYS A 554 13.38 4.27 -11.21
CA LYS A 554 12.62 4.14 -12.45
C LYS A 554 12.82 2.73 -12.99
N ILE A 555 11.76 1.97 -13.07
CA ILE A 555 11.71 0.68 -13.75
C ILE A 555 11.06 0.86 -15.13
N LYS A 556 11.70 0.31 -16.17
CA LYS A 556 11.18 0.27 -17.53
C LYS A 556 11.42 -1.12 -18.10
N TRP A 557 10.41 -1.73 -18.70
CA TRP A 557 10.66 -2.88 -19.56
C TRP A 557 11.13 -2.45 -20.96
N ASP A 558 12.18 -3.09 -21.45
CA ASP A 558 12.80 -2.78 -22.73
C ASP A 558 13.46 -4.04 -23.32
N ASN A 559 13.01 -4.48 -24.50
CA ASN A 559 13.59 -5.62 -25.24
C ASN A 559 13.76 -6.91 -24.41
N GLY A 560 12.73 -7.32 -23.66
CA GLY A 560 12.80 -8.57 -22.91
C GLY A 560 13.44 -8.45 -21.52
N ILE A 561 13.77 -7.23 -21.06
CA ILE A 561 14.52 -6.99 -19.83
C ILE A 561 13.96 -5.78 -19.07
N TYR A 562 13.78 -5.89 -17.76
CA TYR A 562 13.56 -4.74 -16.88
C TYR A 562 14.86 -3.98 -16.67
N ARG A 563 14.85 -2.69 -16.99
CA ARG A 563 15.92 -1.74 -16.70
C ARG A 563 15.51 -0.85 -15.55
N LEU A 564 16.22 -0.99 -14.45
CA LEU A 564 16.02 -0.20 -13.24
C LEU A 564 17.10 0.88 -13.15
N THR A 565 16.71 2.12 -13.42
CA THR A 565 17.55 3.31 -13.20
C THR A 565 17.28 3.84 -11.80
N PHE A 566 18.32 4.15 -11.03
CA PHE A 566 18.13 4.69 -9.69
C PHE A 566 19.19 5.70 -9.33
N LYS A 567 18.80 6.71 -8.57
CA LYS A 567 19.73 7.73 -8.10
C LYS A 567 19.16 8.45 -6.88
N ASN A 568 20.01 8.65 -5.88
CA ASN A 568 19.68 9.55 -4.78
C ASN A 568 20.11 10.99 -5.13
N VAL A 569 19.23 11.73 -5.81
CA VAL A 569 19.45 13.13 -6.21
C VAL A 569 18.20 13.95 -5.94
N SER A 570 18.36 15.27 -5.79
CA SER A 570 17.23 16.19 -5.90
C SER A 570 16.64 16.14 -7.31
N THR A 571 15.31 16.13 -7.42
CA THR A 571 14.61 16.05 -8.71
C THR A 571 13.83 17.32 -8.94
N LYS A 572 14.08 18.01 -10.05
CA LYS A 572 13.36 19.23 -10.39
C LYS A 572 11.92 18.90 -10.78
N LEU A 573 10.96 19.57 -10.14
CA LEU A 573 9.56 19.58 -10.55
C LEU A 573 9.30 20.71 -11.55
N THR A 574 10.01 21.84 -11.42
CA THR A 574 9.98 22.95 -12.39
C THR A 574 11.39 23.39 -12.79
N HIS A 575 11.51 24.01 -13.99
CA HIS A 575 12.73 24.67 -14.46
C HIS A 575 12.66 26.18 -14.23
N SER A 576 13.78 26.87 -14.40
CA SER A 576 13.84 28.34 -14.39
C SER A 576 13.18 28.94 -15.63
N GLY A 577 12.38 30.00 -15.45
CA GLY A 577 11.72 30.73 -16.54
C GLY A 577 10.49 30.01 -17.13
N ASN A 578 10.16 30.28 -18.40
CA ASN A 578 8.93 29.84 -19.07
C ASN A 578 8.85 28.32 -19.40
N GLN A 579 9.74 27.48 -18.86
CA GLN A 579 9.82 26.04 -19.18
C GLN A 579 9.02 25.11 -18.23
N ILE A 580 8.12 25.66 -17.41
CA ILE A 580 7.29 24.91 -16.44
C ILE A 580 6.51 23.79 -17.14
N HIS A 581 5.91 24.08 -18.30
CA HIS A 581 5.08 23.14 -19.07
C HIS A 581 5.81 21.89 -19.59
N LYS A 582 7.14 21.85 -19.52
CA LYS A 582 7.94 20.69 -19.97
C LYS A 582 7.84 19.49 -19.02
N TYR A 583 7.47 19.73 -17.76
CA TYR A 583 7.46 18.73 -16.69
C TYR A 583 6.12 18.60 -15.99
N VAL A 584 5.23 19.58 -16.18
CA VAL A 584 3.92 19.57 -15.55
C VAL A 584 2.88 19.95 -16.59
N THR A 585 1.94 19.05 -16.84
CA THR A 585 0.79 19.29 -17.73
C THR A 585 -0.50 19.23 -16.94
N ARG A 586 -1.43 20.11 -17.23
CA ARG A 586 -2.76 20.13 -16.60
C ARG A 586 -3.79 19.67 -17.62
N PHE A 587 -4.72 18.81 -17.23
CA PHE A 587 -5.78 18.34 -18.11
C PHE A 587 -7.08 18.06 -17.33
N PRO A 588 -8.25 18.21 -18.00
CA PRO A 588 -9.55 17.95 -17.38
C PRO A 588 -9.72 16.45 -17.11
N TYR A 589 -10.22 16.13 -15.93
CA TYR A 589 -10.45 14.77 -15.47
C TYR A 589 -11.82 14.66 -14.81
N GLU A 590 -12.53 13.60 -15.17
CA GLU A 590 -13.76 13.18 -14.53
C GLU A 590 -13.61 11.72 -14.10
N GLY A 591 -13.68 11.47 -12.80
CA GLY A 591 -13.50 10.14 -12.24
C GLY A 591 -13.15 10.17 -10.76
N LYS A 592 -12.70 9.05 -10.21
CA LYS A 592 -12.35 8.96 -8.78
C LYS A 592 -10.89 9.33 -8.52
N VAL A 593 -10.69 10.07 -7.44
CA VAL A 593 -9.38 10.33 -6.85
C VAL A 593 -9.30 9.72 -5.45
N TYR A 594 -8.09 9.41 -5.01
CA TYR A 594 -7.80 8.57 -3.85
C TYR A 594 -6.78 9.22 -2.92
N CYS A 595 -6.94 9.12 -1.60
CA CYS A 595 -5.92 9.50 -0.62
C CYS A 595 -5.56 8.29 0.20
N VAL A 596 -4.30 8.25 0.62
CA VAL A 596 -3.91 7.53 1.82
C VAL A 596 -3.31 8.54 2.78
N THR A 597 -3.59 8.38 4.07
CA THR A 597 -2.94 9.13 5.14
C THR A 597 -2.10 8.17 5.94
N THR A 598 -0.81 8.47 6.10
CA THR A 598 0.09 7.71 6.98
C THR A 598 0.07 8.30 8.37
N ALA A 599 0.38 7.46 9.36
CA ALA A 599 0.31 7.81 10.76
C ALA A 599 1.23 9.00 11.08
N ARG A 600 2.48 8.95 10.63
CA ARG A 600 3.54 9.80 11.17
C ARG A 600 3.92 10.96 10.29
N ASN A 601 4.34 10.63 9.08
CA ASN A 601 5.13 11.56 8.26
C ASN A 601 4.29 12.35 7.29
N HIS A 602 3.04 11.92 7.07
CA HIS A 602 2.17 12.40 6.02
C HIS A 602 2.81 12.39 4.62
N THR A 603 3.70 11.41 4.39
CA THR A 603 4.40 11.20 3.12
C THR A 603 4.33 9.74 2.71
N VAL A 604 4.43 9.49 1.40
CA VAL A 604 4.53 8.16 0.81
C VAL A 604 5.55 8.16 -0.33
N MET A 605 6.14 7.00 -0.59
CA MET A 605 6.79 6.72 -1.87
C MET A 605 5.72 6.34 -2.89
N ALA A 606 5.39 7.26 -3.79
CA ALA A 606 4.34 7.12 -4.79
C ALA A 606 4.90 7.25 -6.20
N GLY A 607 4.19 6.64 -7.15
CA GLY A 607 4.61 6.66 -8.53
C GLY A 607 3.55 6.18 -9.49
N ARG A 608 3.74 6.51 -10.77
CA ARG A 608 3.03 5.92 -11.89
C ARG A 608 4.06 5.41 -12.87
N ASN A 609 3.72 4.38 -13.62
CA ASN A 609 4.46 4.00 -14.83
C ASN A 609 5.92 3.64 -14.51
N GLY A 610 6.12 2.99 -13.37
CA GLY A 610 7.42 2.56 -12.89
C GLY A 610 8.33 3.66 -12.38
N ARG A 611 7.83 4.87 -12.09
CA ARG A 611 8.64 6.00 -11.58
C ARG A 611 8.21 6.38 -10.17
N PHE A 612 9.06 6.10 -9.19
CA PHE A 612 8.73 6.24 -7.77
C PHE A 612 9.55 7.33 -7.09
N VAL A 613 8.85 8.23 -6.41
CA VAL A 613 9.42 9.36 -5.65
C VAL A 613 8.61 9.62 -4.39
N GLN A 614 9.24 10.29 -3.43
CA GLN A 614 8.56 10.70 -2.21
C GLN A 614 7.65 11.91 -2.47
N VAL A 615 6.45 11.86 -1.90
CA VAL A 615 5.42 12.92 -1.97
C VAL A 615 4.70 13.04 -0.63
N GLY A 616 4.00 14.16 -0.41
CA GLY A 616 3.14 14.37 0.76
C GLY A 616 1.72 13.84 0.54
N GLN A 617 0.86 13.99 1.56
CA GLN A 617 -0.55 13.55 1.55
C GLN A 617 -1.48 14.71 1.91
N SER A 618 -2.76 14.69 1.55
CA SER A 618 -3.68 15.79 1.91
C SER A 618 -4.20 15.65 3.35
N TYR A 619 -4.11 16.72 4.16
CA TYR A 619 -4.91 16.90 5.37
C TYR A 619 -5.32 18.38 5.45
N GLY A 620 -6.44 18.69 6.12
CA GLY A 620 -7.05 20.02 6.17
C GLY A 620 -6.01 21.15 6.22
N VAL A 621 -6.22 22.21 5.44
CA VAL A 621 -5.17 23.18 5.07
C VAL A 621 -4.39 23.78 6.25
N MET A 622 -4.92 23.74 7.48
CA MET A 622 -4.21 24.20 8.69
C MET A 622 -3.16 23.20 9.20
N GLY A 623 -3.25 21.91 8.87
CA GLY A 623 -2.20 20.89 9.10
C GLY A 623 -1.19 20.82 7.94
N PHE A 624 -1.30 21.71 6.96
CA PHE A 624 -0.41 21.80 5.81
C PHE A 624 0.71 22.82 6.08
N GLU A 625 1.91 22.33 6.37
CA GLU A 625 3.08 23.14 6.80
C GLU A 625 3.39 24.37 5.96
N THR A 626 3.00 24.43 4.68
CA THR A 626 3.24 25.60 3.81
C THR A 626 1.99 26.30 3.33
N PHE A 627 0.83 25.93 3.86
CA PHE A 627 -0.32 26.80 3.75
C PHE A 627 0.05 28.15 4.38
N ALA A 628 -0.38 29.24 3.76
CA ALA A 628 -0.12 30.59 4.28
C ALA A 628 -0.55 30.77 5.74
N PHE A 629 -1.54 29.99 6.19
CA PHE A 629 -2.07 29.99 7.55
C PHE A 629 -1.82 28.69 8.31
N TYR A 630 -0.78 27.93 7.96
CA TYR A 630 -0.42 26.70 8.68
C TYR A 630 -0.41 26.91 10.20
N CYS A 631 -1.12 26.04 10.93
CA CYS A 631 -1.21 26.08 12.38
C CYS A 631 -1.54 24.68 12.91
N LEU A 632 -0.50 23.94 13.29
CA LEU A 632 -0.63 22.57 13.80
C LEU A 632 -1.57 22.47 15.04
N PRO A 633 -1.51 23.40 16.02
CA PRO A 633 -2.46 23.39 17.14
C PRO A 633 -3.93 23.44 16.71
N VAL A 634 -4.25 24.14 15.61
CA VAL A 634 -5.62 24.20 15.08
C VAL A 634 -6.03 22.86 14.47
N ALA A 635 -5.12 22.21 13.73
CA ALA A 635 -5.38 20.89 13.15
C ALA A 635 -5.56 19.81 14.21
N GLU A 636 -4.71 19.81 15.24
CA GLU A 636 -4.84 18.91 16.39
C GLU A 636 -6.13 19.18 17.18
N ALA A 637 -6.44 20.44 17.48
CA ALA A 637 -7.66 20.80 18.20
C ALA A 637 -8.92 20.37 17.44
N THR A 638 -8.93 20.51 16.11
CA THR A 638 -10.06 20.08 15.28
C THR A 638 -10.28 18.56 15.37
N ALA A 639 -9.21 17.77 15.31
CA ALA A 639 -9.29 16.32 15.45
C ALA A 639 -9.69 15.89 16.87
N ALA A 640 -9.18 16.59 17.89
CA ALA A 640 -9.50 16.33 19.29
C ALA A 640 -10.97 16.58 19.61
N PHE A 641 -11.51 17.74 19.22
CA PHE A 641 -12.93 18.01 19.33
C PHE A 641 -13.78 17.07 18.47
N GLY A 642 -13.26 16.57 17.35
CA GLY A 642 -13.91 15.53 16.55
C GLY A 642 -14.12 14.24 17.33
N ARG A 643 -13.06 13.76 18.01
CA ARG A 643 -13.17 12.57 18.87
C ARG A 643 -14.11 12.83 20.05
N ASP A 644 -13.95 13.95 20.74
CA ASP A 644 -14.76 14.33 21.90
C ASP A 644 -16.26 14.39 21.54
N ALA A 645 -16.61 15.01 20.40
CA ALA A 645 -17.99 15.08 19.93
C ALA A 645 -18.59 13.70 19.65
N ILE A 646 -17.84 12.80 18.99
CA ILE A 646 -18.31 11.44 18.68
C ILE A 646 -18.45 10.64 19.98
N THR A 647 -17.45 10.69 20.87
CA THR A 647 -17.49 10.00 22.18
C THR A 647 -18.69 10.44 23.00
N LYS A 648 -18.90 11.75 23.18
CA LYS A 648 -20.06 12.27 23.93
C LYS A 648 -21.38 11.90 23.29
N THR A 649 -21.44 11.84 21.96
CA THR A 649 -22.67 11.41 21.26
C THR A 649 -22.94 9.91 21.50
N ILE A 650 -21.90 9.07 21.53
CA ILE A 650 -22.03 7.65 21.89
C ILE A 650 -22.47 7.49 23.36
N GLU A 651 -21.90 8.26 24.27
CA GLU A 651 -22.31 8.29 25.68
C GLU A 651 -23.77 8.72 25.83
N GLN A 652 -24.19 9.75 25.10
CA GLN A 652 -25.59 10.19 25.07
C GLN A 652 -26.51 9.11 24.51
N CYS A 653 -26.14 8.46 23.42
CA CYS A 653 -26.87 7.31 22.88
C CYS A 653 -26.99 6.21 23.94
N SER A 654 -25.90 5.89 24.64
CA SER A 654 -25.88 4.88 25.70
C SER A 654 -26.77 5.25 26.89
N SER A 655 -26.82 6.53 27.29
CA SER A 655 -27.70 7.01 28.37
C SER A 655 -29.20 6.93 28.04
N LEU A 656 -29.52 6.80 26.75
CA LEU A 656 -30.87 6.62 26.24
C LEU A 656 -31.14 5.15 25.84
N ASP A 657 -30.29 4.22 26.26
CA ASP A 657 -30.34 2.79 25.91
C ASP A 657 -30.30 2.51 24.39
N ILE A 658 -29.64 3.39 23.62
CA ILE A 658 -29.42 3.22 22.18
C ILE A 658 -28.09 2.51 21.95
N ASN A 659 -28.13 1.35 21.30
CA ASN A 659 -26.94 0.58 20.96
C ASN A 659 -26.27 1.12 19.68
N VAL A 660 -25.07 1.69 19.81
CA VAL A 660 -24.23 2.10 18.68
C VAL A 660 -23.42 0.88 18.20
N ILE A 661 -23.74 0.39 16.99
CA ILE A 661 -23.15 -0.85 16.45
C ILE A 661 -21.94 -0.61 15.55
N TYR A 662 -21.77 0.61 15.01
CA TYR A 662 -20.63 0.99 14.19
C TYR A 662 -20.47 2.53 14.14
N SER A 663 -19.23 3.01 13.93
CA SER A 663 -18.96 4.44 13.69
C SER A 663 -17.76 4.63 12.76
N ASP A 664 -17.92 5.46 11.73
CA ASP A 664 -16.90 5.74 10.71
C ASP A 664 -16.58 7.24 10.64
N THR A 665 -15.72 7.74 11.53
CA THR A 665 -15.17 9.11 11.59
C THR A 665 -16.14 10.30 11.73
N ASP A 666 -17.32 10.27 11.11
CA ASP A 666 -18.35 11.32 11.13
C ASP A 666 -19.78 10.76 11.10
N SER A 667 -19.96 9.44 11.12
CA SER A 667 -21.28 8.79 11.19
C SER A 667 -21.38 7.73 12.30
N LEU A 668 -22.60 7.52 12.79
CA LEU A 668 -22.97 6.59 13.86
C LEU A 668 -24.13 5.71 13.38
N PHE A 669 -23.98 4.39 13.54
CA PHE A 669 -25.00 3.41 13.21
C PHE A 669 -25.69 2.98 14.51
N LEU A 670 -26.97 3.32 14.62
CA LEU A 670 -27.80 3.11 15.80
C LEU A 670 -28.74 1.95 15.54
N HIS A 671 -28.73 0.95 16.41
CA HIS A 671 -29.61 -0.21 16.30
C HIS A 671 -30.95 0.06 17.00
N SER A 672 -32.03 -0.05 16.22
CA SER A 672 -33.44 0.09 16.61
C SER A 672 -33.78 1.31 17.47
N PRO A 673 -33.29 2.54 17.14
CA PRO A 673 -33.65 3.70 17.93
C PRO A 673 -35.10 4.14 17.62
N THR A 674 -35.84 4.53 18.66
CA THR A 674 -37.13 5.19 18.47
C THR A 674 -36.95 6.57 17.85
N THR A 675 -37.98 7.08 17.17
CA THR A 675 -37.95 8.45 16.60
C THR A 675 -37.72 9.50 17.69
N GLU A 676 -38.27 9.27 18.89
CA GLU A 676 -38.06 10.16 20.04
C GLU A 676 -36.61 10.13 20.52
N GLN A 677 -35.99 8.95 20.62
CA GLN A 677 -34.58 8.79 20.95
C GLN A 677 -33.68 9.51 19.93
N VAL A 678 -33.89 9.30 18.63
CA VAL A 678 -33.16 10.01 17.57
C VAL A 678 -33.32 11.52 17.72
N SER A 679 -34.56 12.01 17.86
CA SER A 679 -34.84 13.44 18.01
C SER A 679 -34.19 14.02 19.28
N THR A 680 -34.06 13.22 20.33
CA THR A 680 -33.45 13.63 21.59
C THR A 680 -31.94 13.72 21.45
N VAL A 681 -31.29 12.76 20.78
CA VAL A 681 -29.86 12.81 20.46
C VAL A 681 -29.56 13.98 19.52
N THR A 682 -30.36 14.21 18.49
CA THR A 682 -30.19 15.35 17.57
C THR A 682 -30.33 16.68 18.30
N ARG A 683 -31.41 16.88 19.08
CA ARG A 683 -31.60 18.12 19.87
C ARG A 683 -30.50 18.31 20.92
N TRP A 684 -30.04 17.21 21.53
CA TRP A 684 -28.93 17.25 22.47
C TRP A 684 -27.63 17.66 21.75
N ALA A 685 -27.33 17.11 20.58
CA ALA A 685 -26.13 17.48 19.83
C ALA A 685 -26.17 18.94 19.38
N GLU A 686 -27.33 19.44 18.95
CA GLU A 686 -27.52 20.85 18.61
C GLU A 686 -27.36 21.76 19.83
N LYS A 687 -27.89 21.37 20.98
CA LYS A 687 -27.86 22.17 22.21
C LYS A 687 -26.52 22.14 22.92
N GLU A 688 -25.96 20.95 23.13
CA GLU A 688 -24.78 20.71 23.96
C GLU A 688 -23.48 20.74 23.15
N LEU A 689 -23.50 20.24 21.90
CA LEU A 689 -22.32 20.26 21.02
C LEU A 689 -22.34 21.41 20.01
N GLY A 690 -23.49 22.03 19.75
CA GLY A 690 -23.65 23.06 18.71
C GLY A 690 -23.55 22.52 17.29
N ILE A 691 -23.70 21.20 17.08
CA ILE A 691 -23.51 20.55 15.78
C ILE A 691 -24.80 19.82 15.40
N GLU A 692 -25.21 19.99 14.14
CA GLU A 692 -26.37 19.30 13.57
C GLU A 692 -26.03 17.84 13.24
N LEU A 693 -26.89 16.93 13.69
CA LEU A 693 -26.89 15.53 13.31
C LEU A 693 -28.04 15.28 12.32
N ASP A 694 -27.69 14.89 11.11
CA ASP A 694 -28.67 14.50 10.09
C ASP A 694 -28.94 13.00 10.20
N LEU A 695 -30.20 12.62 10.14
CA LEU A 695 -30.58 11.24 9.82
C LEU A 695 -30.27 11.02 8.33
N ASP A 696 -29.12 10.43 8.03
CA ASP A 696 -28.69 10.20 6.66
C ASP A 696 -29.54 9.09 6.02
N LYS A 697 -29.70 7.97 6.74
CA LYS A 697 -30.38 6.78 6.25
C LYS A 697 -31.08 6.03 7.36
N ASN A 698 -32.18 5.39 7.00
CA ASN A 698 -32.80 4.33 7.77
C ASN A 698 -32.70 3.06 6.95
N TYR A 699 -32.12 2.02 7.53
CA TYR A 699 -32.05 0.70 6.94
C TYR A 699 -33.11 -0.19 7.58
N ARG A 700 -33.90 -0.86 6.74
CA ARG A 700 -34.71 -2.00 7.18
C ARG A 700 -33.83 -3.05 7.82
N TYR A 701 -32.70 -3.36 7.16
CA TYR A 701 -31.61 -4.08 7.77
C TYR A 701 -30.27 -3.72 7.12
N ILE A 702 -29.20 -3.95 7.86
CA ILE A 702 -27.82 -3.84 7.40
C ILE A 702 -27.02 -5.06 7.86
N ALA A 703 -26.17 -5.56 6.97
CA ALA A 703 -25.27 -6.66 7.19
C ALA A 703 -23.82 -6.13 7.20
N PHE A 704 -23.15 -6.29 8.34
CA PHE A 704 -21.76 -5.92 8.50
C PHE A 704 -20.85 -7.13 8.32
N SER A 705 -19.77 -6.95 7.56
CA SER A 705 -18.64 -7.88 7.57
C SER A 705 -17.66 -7.54 8.69
N SER A 706 -16.68 -8.42 8.95
CA SER A 706 -15.53 -8.14 9.82
C SER A 706 -14.61 -7.03 9.30
N ARG A 707 -14.83 -6.51 8.08
CA ARG A 707 -13.99 -5.50 7.43
C ARG A 707 -14.60 -4.11 7.55
N LYS A 708 -13.78 -3.13 7.92
CA LYS A 708 -14.17 -1.69 7.96
C LYS A 708 -14.63 -1.22 6.57
N LYS A 709 -15.66 -0.34 6.54
CA LYS A 709 -16.27 0.22 5.31
C LYS A 709 -16.77 -0.83 4.30
N ASN A 710 -17.11 -2.04 4.77
CA ASN A 710 -17.63 -3.12 3.94
C ASN A 710 -18.94 -3.65 4.54
N TYR A 711 -20.06 -3.19 3.97
CA TYR A 711 -21.41 -3.54 4.41
C TYR A 711 -22.42 -3.45 3.26
N PHE A 712 -23.53 -4.15 3.45
CA PHE A 712 -24.72 -4.12 2.60
C PHE A 712 -25.94 -3.78 3.45
N GLY A 713 -26.71 -2.77 3.04
CA GLY A 713 -27.96 -2.39 3.70
C GLY A 713 -29.11 -2.31 2.72
N VAL A 714 -30.32 -2.49 3.22
CA VAL A 714 -31.57 -2.34 2.46
C VAL A 714 -32.40 -1.24 3.11
N LEU A 715 -32.78 -0.23 2.32
CA LEU A 715 -33.66 0.86 2.77
C LEU A 715 -35.12 0.36 2.87
N PRO A 716 -36.01 1.06 3.60
CA PRO A 716 -37.41 0.67 3.76
C PRO A 716 -38.19 0.42 2.47
N ASP A 717 -37.85 1.14 1.40
CA ASP A 717 -38.42 1.01 0.06
C ASP A 717 -37.88 -0.19 -0.73
N GLY A 718 -36.94 -0.96 -0.15
CA GLY A 718 -36.24 -2.06 -0.81
C GLY A 718 -34.97 -1.61 -1.57
N THR A 719 -34.62 -0.32 -1.57
CA THR A 719 -33.42 0.12 -2.29
C THR A 719 -32.16 -0.43 -1.61
N PRO A 720 -31.30 -1.18 -2.33
CA PRO A 720 -30.05 -1.68 -1.78
C PRO A 720 -28.98 -0.57 -1.74
N ASP A 721 -28.28 -0.44 -0.61
CA ASP A 721 -27.10 0.42 -0.43
C ASP A 721 -25.88 -0.43 -0.08
N ILE A 722 -24.78 -0.19 -0.78
CA ILE A 722 -23.61 -1.06 -0.74
C ILE A 722 -22.37 -0.19 -0.61
N LYS A 723 -21.52 -0.54 0.36
CA LYS A 723 -20.18 0.05 0.52
C LYS A 723 -19.13 -1.05 0.48
N GLY A 724 -18.12 -0.87 -0.37
CA GLY A 724 -16.93 -1.72 -0.39
C GLY A 724 -17.02 -3.07 -1.12
N LEU A 725 -18.17 -3.44 -1.73
CA LEU A 725 -18.32 -4.71 -2.47
C LEU A 725 -17.85 -4.65 -3.93
N THR A 726 -17.31 -5.76 -4.44
CA THR A 726 -16.68 -5.87 -5.77
C THR A 726 -17.66 -5.90 -6.94
N GLY A 727 -18.92 -6.32 -6.74
CA GLY A 727 -19.94 -6.44 -7.80
C GLY A 727 -20.29 -5.14 -8.53
N LYS A 728 -20.05 -3.97 -7.91
CA LYS A 728 -20.33 -2.63 -8.50
C LYS A 728 -19.21 -2.11 -9.40
N LYS A 729 -18.07 -2.80 -9.49
CA LYS A 729 -16.93 -2.36 -10.31
C LYS A 729 -17.30 -2.40 -11.80
N SER A 730 -16.93 -1.35 -12.53
CA SER A 730 -17.26 -1.22 -13.97
C SER A 730 -16.65 -2.32 -14.84
N GLN A 731 -15.62 -3.01 -14.35
CA GLN A 731 -14.94 -4.09 -15.06
C GLN A 731 -15.58 -5.48 -14.92
N THR A 732 -16.57 -5.65 -14.03
CA THR A 732 -17.19 -6.94 -13.75
C THR A 732 -18.02 -7.42 -14.96
N PRO A 733 -17.93 -8.70 -15.38
CA PRO A 733 -18.71 -9.25 -16.48
C PRO A 733 -20.22 -9.10 -16.28
N GLU A 734 -20.96 -8.92 -17.37
CA GLU A 734 -22.39 -8.56 -17.30
C GLU A 734 -23.22 -9.68 -16.69
N PHE A 735 -22.93 -10.96 -16.96
CA PHE A 735 -23.67 -12.07 -16.34
C PHE A 735 -23.50 -12.10 -14.82
N LEU A 736 -22.28 -11.89 -14.31
CA LEU A 736 -21.99 -11.84 -12.86
C LEU A 736 -22.61 -10.62 -12.22
N LYS A 737 -22.53 -9.48 -12.91
CA LYS A 737 -23.13 -8.22 -12.46
C LYS A 737 -24.65 -8.34 -12.39
N LYS A 738 -25.28 -8.98 -13.39
CA LYS A 738 -26.70 -9.32 -13.38
C LYS A 738 -27.03 -10.25 -12.22
N THR A 739 -26.34 -11.38 -12.06
CA THR A 739 -26.55 -12.30 -10.93
C THR A 739 -26.36 -11.60 -9.58
N PHE A 740 -25.42 -10.66 -9.47
CA PHE A 740 -25.24 -9.84 -8.27
C PHE A 740 -26.42 -8.93 -8.00
N TYR A 741 -26.91 -8.21 -9.01
CA TYR A 741 -28.12 -7.38 -8.84
C TYR A 741 -29.37 -8.22 -8.62
N ASP A 742 -29.49 -9.40 -9.21
CA ASP A 742 -30.57 -10.35 -8.94
C ASP A 742 -30.49 -10.87 -7.50
N THR A 743 -29.27 -11.13 -6.99
CA THR A 743 -29.05 -11.49 -5.58
C THR A 743 -29.44 -10.34 -4.66
N LEU A 744 -29.08 -9.10 -5.01
CA LEU A 744 -29.48 -7.90 -4.28
C LEU A 744 -31.00 -7.68 -4.33
N ASP A 745 -31.65 -7.99 -5.45
CA ASP A 745 -33.11 -7.92 -5.58
C ASP A 745 -33.78 -8.98 -4.69
N ILE A 746 -33.26 -10.20 -4.62
CA ILE A 746 -33.73 -11.21 -3.65
C ILE A 746 -33.57 -10.69 -2.22
N LEU A 747 -32.38 -10.18 -1.88
CA LEU A 747 -32.08 -9.64 -0.55
C LEU A 747 -32.91 -8.38 -0.23
N SER A 748 -33.28 -7.57 -1.25
CA SER A 748 -34.11 -6.38 -1.07
C SER A 748 -35.53 -6.69 -0.60
N ARG A 749 -36.01 -7.91 -0.89
CA ARG A 749 -37.35 -8.39 -0.52
C ARG A 749 -37.41 -8.98 0.88
N VAL A 750 -36.26 -9.20 1.52
CA VAL A 750 -36.20 -9.69 2.91
C VAL A 750 -36.82 -8.65 3.84
N GLN A 751 -37.81 -9.08 4.64
CA GLN A 751 -38.51 -8.23 5.61
C GLN A 751 -38.19 -8.65 7.05
N THR A 752 -37.97 -9.94 7.29
CA THR A 752 -37.77 -10.52 8.61
C THR A 752 -36.61 -11.50 8.62
N SER A 753 -36.11 -11.87 9.80
CA SER A 753 -35.05 -12.86 9.93
C SER A 753 -35.41 -14.22 9.32
N ALA A 754 -36.69 -14.61 9.35
CA ALA A 754 -37.17 -15.85 8.75
C ALA A 754 -37.15 -15.83 7.20
N ASP A 755 -37.20 -14.64 6.59
CA ASP A 755 -37.13 -14.51 5.14
C ASP A 755 -35.74 -14.79 4.60
N PHE A 756 -34.69 -14.71 5.42
CA PHE A 756 -33.34 -15.06 5.00
C PHE A 756 -33.21 -16.52 4.59
N GLU A 757 -33.93 -17.46 5.21
CA GLU A 757 -33.90 -18.86 4.77
C GLU A 757 -34.52 -19.05 3.40
N ARG A 758 -35.63 -18.33 3.11
CA ARG A 758 -36.24 -18.33 1.77
C ARG A 758 -35.34 -17.67 0.75
N ALA A 759 -34.77 -16.51 1.10
CA ALA A 759 -33.80 -15.81 0.27
C ALA A 759 -32.58 -16.68 -0.01
N ARG A 760 -32.07 -17.42 0.99
CA ARG A 760 -30.97 -18.38 0.85
C ARG A 760 -31.32 -19.46 -0.18
N GLY A 761 -32.52 -20.02 -0.11
CA GLY A 761 -33.02 -20.97 -1.11
C GLY A 761 -33.03 -20.39 -2.52
N SER A 762 -33.57 -19.18 -2.69
CA SER A 762 -33.60 -18.51 -4.01
C SER A 762 -32.21 -18.11 -4.52
N ILE A 763 -31.31 -17.67 -3.63
CA ILE A 763 -29.92 -17.35 -3.98
C ILE A 763 -29.17 -18.62 -4.37
N ARG A 764 -29.38 -19.73 -3.65
CA ARG A 764 -28.84 -21.04 -4.02
C ARG A 764 -29.28 -21.46 -5.41
N GLU A 765 -30.57 -21.37 -5.70
CA GLU A 765 -31.11 -21.72 -7.02
C GLU A 765 -30.55 -20.80 -8.13
N LEU A 766 -30.45 -19.50 -7.85
CA LEU A 766 -29.88 -18.50 -8.76
C LEU A 766 -28.40 -18.79 -9.06
N LEU A 767 -27.58 -19.01 -8.04
CA LEU A 767 -26.15 -19.30 -8.18
C LEU A 767 -25.92 -20.65 -8.85
N THR A 768 -26.71 -21.66 -8.49
CA THR A 768 -26.67 -22.99 -9.14
C THR A 768 -27.01 -22.87 -10.62
N THR A 769 -28.07 -22.12 -10.96
CA THR A 769 -28.47 -21.88 -12.35
C THR A 769 -27.40 -21.12 -13.12
N MET A 770 -26.79 -20.09 -12.50
CA MET A 770 -25.67 -19.35 -13.10
C MET A 770 -24.49 -20.30 -13.41
N ILE A 771 -24.11 -21.15 -12.46
CA ILE A 771 -23.00 -22.11 -12.62
C ILE A 771 -23.35 -23.17 -13.67
N LEU A 772 -24.57 -23.68 -13.71
CA LEU A 772 -25.02 -24.62 -14.73
C LEU A 772 -24.99 -23.98 -16.12
N ARG A 773 -25.46 -22.73 -16.27
CA ARG A 773 -25.39 -22.00 -17.55
C ARG A 773 -23.94 -21.76 -17.99
N LEU A 774 -23.06 -21.44 -17.05
CA LEU A 774 -21.64 -21.27 -17.32
C LEU A 774 -20.99 -22.59 -17.75
N ARG A 775 -21.21 -23.68 -17.01
CA ARG A 775 -20.68 -25.03 -17.31
C ARG A 775 -21.22 -25.61 -18.61
N ASN A 776 -22.51 -25.37 -18.91
CA ASN A 776 -23.14 -25.74 -20.17
C ASN A 776 -22.78 -24.80 -21.34
N ARG A 777 -21.96 -23.77 -21.09
CA ARG A 777 -21.51 -22.78 -22.08
C ARG A 777 -22.66 -22.08 -22.81
N SER A 778 -23.77 -21.86 -22.10
CA SER A 778 -24.97 -21.20 -22.63
C SER A 778 -24.99 -19.68 -22.38
N ILE A 779 -23.93 -19.13 -21.77
CA ILE A 779 -23.75 -17.69 -21.57
C ILE A 779 -23.03 -17.10 -22.80
N PRO A 780 -23.58 -16.05 -23.43
CA PRO A 780 -22.93 -15.34 -24.53
C PRO A 780 -21.54 -14.80 -24.14
N ILE A 781 -20.60 -14.82 -25.08
CA ILE A 781 -19.19 -14.43 -24.83
C ILE A 781 -19.05 -12.95 -24.46
N ASP A 782 -19.89 -12.09 -25.01
CA ASP A 782 -19.98 -10.69 -24.67
C ASP A 782 -20.42 -10.46 -23.22
N GLU A 783 -21.33 -11.28 -22.70
CA GLU A 783 -21.72 -11.24 -21.28
C GLU A 783 -20.60 -11.73 -20.34
N LEU A 784 -19.73 -12.64 -20.82
CA LEU A 784 -18.54 -13.12 -20.10
C LEU A 784 -17.37 -12.12 -20.08
N ALA A 785 -17.47 -11.00 -20.82
CA ALA A 785 -16.36 -10.09 -21.04
C ALA A 785 -16.09 -9.15 -19.85
N PHE A 786 -14.83 -9.07 -19.45
CA PHE A 786 -14.30 -8.04 -18.57
C PHE A 786 -13.96 -6.79 -19.40
N ASN A 787 -14.44 -5.62 -18.96
CA ASN A 787 -14.24 -4.35 -19.65
C ASN A 787 -13.25 -3.46 -18.89
N VAL A 788 -12.08 -3.20 -19.47
CA VAL A 788 -11.03 -2.41 -18.80
C VAL A 788 -10.43 -1.38 -19.75
N MET A 789 -10.32 -0.14 -19.27
CA MET A 789 -9.70 0.96 -20.01
C MET A 789 -8.18 0.81 -20.08
N ILE A 790 -7.63 1.01 -21.27
CA ILE A 790 -6.20 1.06 -21.53
C ILE A 790 -5.66 2.41 -21.05
N GLY A 791 -4.92 2.39 -19.93
CA GLY A 791 -4.32 3.62 -19.39
C GLY A 791 -3.09 4.13 -20.16
N LYS A 792 -2.48 3.28 -21.01
CA LYS A 792 -1.25 3.56 -21.79
C LYS A 792 -1.19 2.70 -23.04
N PRO A 793 -0.43 3.08 -24.08
CA PRO A 793 -0.20 2.23 -25.24
C PRO A 793 0.30 0.80 -24.89
N THR A 794 -0.25 -0.20 -25.55
CA THR A 794 0.01 -1.66 -25.39
C THR A 794 1.48 -2.06 -25.56
N ARG A 795 2.24 -1.31 -26.37
CA ARG A 795 3.68 -1.50 -26.64
C ARG A 795 4.57 -1.32 -25.39
N GLY A 796 4.04 -0.81 -24.28
CA GLY A 796 4.77 -0.59 -23.04
C GLY A 796 4.67 -1.71 -21.99
N TYR A 797 3.94 -2.80 -22.27
CA TYR A 797 3.65 -3.90 -21.34
C TYR A 797 4.29 -5.21 -21.78
N SER A 798 4.72 -6.03 -20.83
CA SER A 798 5.78 -6.98 -21.17
C SER A 798 5.84 -8.33 -20.47
N GLU A 799 5.48 -8.48 -19.19
CA GLU A 799 5.53 -9.80 -18.54
C GLU A 799 4.29 -10.08 -17.66
N ASN A 800 4.01 -9.32 -16.60
CA ASN A 800 2.63 -9.18 -16.06
C ASN A 800 1.82 -8.20 -16.89
N THR A 801 1.74 -8.46 -18.18
CA THR A 801 0.80 -7.76 -19.04
C THR A 801 -0.60 -7.97 -18.44
N PRO A 802 -1.27 -6.91 -17.95
CA PRO A 802 -2.61 -7.04 -17.42
C PRO A 802 -3.49 -7.75 -18.44
N GLN A 803 -4.46 -8.52 -17.98
CA GLN A 803 -5.29 -9.36 -18.84
C GLN A 803 -5.92 -8.59 -20.02
N HIS A 804 -6.43 -7.38 -19.76
CA HIS A 804 -6.94 -6.47 -20.79
C HIS A 804 -5.88 -6.00 -21.79
N VAL A 805 -4.62 -5.86 -21.37
CA VAL A 805 -3.52 -5.51 -22.28
C VAL A 805 -3.09 -6.72 -23.13
N LYS A 806 -3.11 -7.94 -22.59
CA LYS A 806 -2.84 -9.17 -23.38
C LYS A 806 -3.88 -9.33 -24.49
N ALA A 807 -5.15 -9.07 -24.16
CA ALA A 807 -6.23 -9.03 -25.15
C ALA A 807 -6.03 -7.89 -26.16
N ALA A 808 -5.66 -6.69 -25.71
CA ALA A 808 -5.38 -5.56 -26.60
C ALA A 808 -4.26 -5.88 -27.62
N GLN A 809 -3.19 -6.55 -27.18
CA GLN A 809 -2.09 -7.00 -28.06
C GLN A 809 -2.56 -8.03 -29.10
N LEU A 810 -3.55 -8.88 -28.77
CA LEU A 810 -4.16 -9.80 -29.73
C LEU A 810 -5.02 -9.06 -30.77
N LEU A 811 -5.73 -7.99 -30.37
CA LEU A 811 -6.46 -7.12 -31.30
C LEU A 811 -5.53 -6.32 -32.20
N GLU A 812 -4.36 -5.89 -31.72
CA GLU A 812 -3.38 -5.21 -32.57
C GLU A 812 -2.84 -6.11 -33.69
N LYS A 813 -2.72 -7.42 -33.43
CA LYS A 813 -2.32 -8.40 -34.45
C LYS A 813 -3.36 -8.56 -35.57
N THR A 814 -4.61 -8.18 -35.33
CA THR A 814 -5.66 -8.15 -36.37
C THR A 814 -5.68 -6.82 -37.13
N GLY A 815 -4.71 -5.92 -36.90
CA GLY A 815 -4.61 -4.61 -37.55
C GLY A 815 -5.38 -3.48 -36.86
N ARG A 816 -5.98 -3.72 -35.69
CA ARG A 816 -6.71 -2.67 -34.94
C ARG A 816 -5.72 -1.78 -34.17
N GLU A 817 -5.81 -0.48 -34.36
CA GLU A 817 -5.02 0.50 -33.57
C GLU A 817 -5.65 0.67 -32.18
N ILE A 818 -4.84 0.60 -31.11
CA ILE A 818 -5.29 0.76 -29.71
C ILE A 818 -4.58 1.96 -29.06
N LYS A 819 -5.35 2.86 -28.44
CA LYS A 819 -4.89 4.11 -27.80
C LYS A 819 -5.22 4.15 -26.31
N ALA A 820 -4.52 5.04 -25.59
CA ALA A 820 -4.85 5.30 -24.19
C ALA A 820 -6.25 5.95 -24.10
N GLY A 821 -7.12 5.36 -23.29
CA GLY A 821 -8.55 5.69 -23.21
C GLY A 821 -9.46 4.63 -23.82
N ASP A 822 -8.95 3.72 -24.66
CA ASP A 822 -9.76 2.67 -25.28
C ASP A 822 -10.19 1.61 -24.27
N ILE A 823 -11.43 1.12 -24.37
CA ILE A 823 -11.96 0.03 -23.54
C ILE A 823 -11.70 -1.30 -24.24
N ILE A 824 -11.12 -2.25 -23.53
CA ILE A 824 -10.84 -3.60 -24.03
C ILE A 824 -11.74 -4.60 -23.32
N ALA A 825 -12.56 -5.28 -24.12
CA ALA A 825 -13.41 -6.39 -23.72
C ALA A 825 -12.65 -7.71 -23.91
N TYR A 826 -12.45 -8.47 -22.83
CA TYR A 826 -11.73 -9.74 -22.88
C TYR A 826 -12.38 -10.82 -22.00
N VAL A 827 -12.18 -12.08 -22.37
CA VAL A 827 -12.65 -13.26 -21.62
C VAL A 827 -11.47 -14.11 -21.14
N LYS A 828 -11.67 -14.91 -20.09
CA LYS A 828 -10.68 -15.85 -19.58
C LYS A 828 -10.78 -17.18 -20.32
N THR A 829 -9.65 -17.76 -20.69
CA THR A 829 -9.56 -18.99 -21.50
C THR A 829 -8.64 -20.02 -20.86
N ARG A 830 -8.86 -21.32 -21.13
CA ARG A 830 -8.08 -22.41 -20.52
C ARG A 830 -6.64 -22.51 -21.02
N THR A 831 -6.38 -22.03 -22.24
CA THR A 831 -5.07 -22.15 -22.91
C THR A 831 -4.31 -20.83 -22.88
N PRO A 832 -2.96 -20.86 -22.83
CA PRO A 832 -2.13 -19.66 -22.94
C PRO A 832 -2.53 -18.82 -24.17
N PRO A 833 -2.70 -17.50 -24.02
CA PRO A 833 -2.25 -16.64 -22.92
C PRO A 833 -3.24 -16.49 -21.74
N PHE A 834 -4.20 -17.41 -21.61
CA PHE A 834 -5.26 -17.51 -20.61
C PHE A 834 -6.32 -16.40 -20.67
N VAL A 835 -6.23 -15.54 -21.69
CA VAL A 835 -7.20 -14.48 -21.98
C VAL A 835 -7.27 -14.22 -23.48
N LYS A 836 -8.46 -13.89 -23.98
CA LYS A 836 -8.66 -13.47 -25.38
C LYS A 836 -9.61 -12.27 -25.47
N PRO A 837 -9.49 -11.43 -26.50
CA PRO A 837 -10.54 -10.47 -26.83
C PRO A 837 -11.87 -11.18 -27.00
N ALA A 838 -12.95 -10.62 -26.47
CA ALA A 838 -14.28 -11.22 -26.58
C ALA A 838 -14.66 -11.49 -28.05
N SER A 839 -14.25 -10.62 -28.97
CA SER A 839 -14.47 -10.76 -30.41
C SER A 839 -13.69 -11.89 -31.10
N LEU A 840 -12.67 -12.46 -30.44
CA LEU A 840 -11.79 -13.51 -30.99
C LEU A 840 -11.90 -14.84 -30.23
N ALA A 841 -12.71 -14.89 -29.17
CA ALA A 841 -12.86 -16.08 -28.34
C ALA A 841 -13.99 -16.98 -28.86
N LYS A 842 -13.87 -18.28 -28.61
CA LYS A 842 -14.94 -19.26 -28.80
C LYS A 842 -15.42 -19.82 -27.47
N ALA A 843 -16.68 -20.28 -27.43
CA ALA A 843 -17.31 -20.75 -26.19
C ALA A 843 -16.59 -21.95 -25.57
N ASP A 844 -15.98 -22.82 -26.38
CA ASP A 844 -15.24 -24.00 -25.93
C ASP A 844 -13.87 -23.68 -25.31
N GLU A 845 -13.35 -22.47 -25.55
CA GLU A 845 -12.07 -22.01 -25.01
C GLU A 845 -12.17 -21.39 -23.62
N ILE A 846 -13.38 -21.06 -23.18
CA ILE A 846 -13.66 -20.40 -21.90
C ILE A 846 -13.19 -21.27 -20.73
N ASP A 847 -12.61 -20.62 -19.72
CA ASP A 847 -12.22 -21.25 -18.45
C ASP A 847 -13.27 -20.99 -17.38
N GLU A 848 -14.25 -21.88 -17.28
CA GLU A 848 -15.41 -21.79 -16.40
C GLU A 848 -14.99 -21.73 -14.92
N GLU A 849 -13.97 -22.51 -14.51
CA GLU A 849 -13.46 -22.52 -13.13
C GLU A 849 -12.93 -21.15 -12.72
N LYS A 850 -12.24 -20.43 -13.62
CA LYS A 850 -11.76 -19.06 -13.32
C LYS A 850 -12.87 -18.01 -13.20
N TYR A 851 -14.07 -18.29 -13.71
CA TYR A 851 -15.25 -17.47 -13.49
C TYR A 851 -15.96 -17.88 -12.19
N ILE A 852 -15.95 -19.17 -11.83
CA ILE A 852 -16.46 -19.67 -10.54
C ILE A 852 -15.61 -19.13 -9.38
N ASP A 853 -14.27 -19.18 -9.45
CA ASP A 853 -13.35 -18.56 -8.48
C ASP A 853 -13.69 -17.08 -8.22
N TYR A 854 -14.01 -16.37 -9.31
CA TYR A 854 -14.32 -14.95 -9.26
C TYR A 854 -15.71 -14.71 -8.66
N ALA A 855 -16.69 -15.56 -9.00
CA ALA A 855 -18.01 -15.54 -8.38
C ALA A 855 -17.90 -15.78 -6.86
N HIS A 856 -17.15 -16.80 -6.44
CA HIS A 856 -16.91 -17.11 -5.03
C HIS A 856 -16.39 -15.89 -4.26
N SER A 857 -15.27 -15.30 -4.71
CA SER A 857 -14.68 -14.11 -4.06
C SER A 857 -15.61 -12.89 -4.02
N MET A 858 -16.52 -12.78 -4.98
CA MET A 858 -17.47 -11.68 -5.10
C MET A 858 -18.69 -11.87 -4.20
N PHE A 859 -19.26 -13.07 -4.18
CA PHE A 859 -20.45 -13.37 -3.41
C PHE A 859 -20.15 -13.62 -1.93
N ASP A 860 -18.99 -14.18 -1.57
CA ASP A 860 -18.56 -14.33 -0.16
C ASP A 860 -18.60 -13.01 0.61
N GLN A 861 -18.15 -11.90 -0.01
CA GLN A 861 -18.17 -10.60 0.68
C GLN A 861 -19.57 -10.16 1.10
N MET A 862 -20.61 -10.67 0.43
CA MET A 862 -22.00 -10.38 0.73
C MET A 862 -22.63 -11.49 1.59
N LEU A 863 -22.26 -12.75 1.37
CA LEU A 863 -22.77 -13.92 2.07
C LEU A 863 -22.16 -14.07 3.48
N ASP A 864 -20.87 -13.77 3.66
CA ASP A 864 -20.19 -13.76 4.97
C ASP A 864 -20.91 -12.82 5.96
N ALA A 865 -21.41 -11.68 5.47
CA ALA A 865 -22.14 -10.72 6.28
C ALA A 865 -23.53 -11.24 6.73
N LEU A 866 -24.01 -12.29 6.07
CA LEU A 866 -25.27 -12.99 6.35
C LEU A 866 -25.05 -14.34 7.06
N ASP A 867 -23.81 -14.64 7.48
CA ASP A 867 -23.41 -15.91 8.11
C ASP A 867 -23.60 -17.15 7.21
N PHE A 868 -23.35 -16.98 5.90
CA PHE A 868 -23.37 -18.05 4.91
C PHE A 868 -22.05 -18.10 4.14
N SER A 869 -21.57 -19.31 3.81
CA SER A 869 -20.48 -19.46 2.84
C SER A 869 -21.01 -19.82 1.46
N PHE A 870 -20.31 -19.37 0.41
CA PHE A 870 -20.63 -19.76 -0.96
C PHE A 870 -20.58 -21.30 -1.12
N ASP A 871 -19.63 -21.96 -0.45
CA ASP A 871 -19.47 -23.42 -0.47
C ASP A 871 -20.65 -24.17 0.18
N GLU A 872 -21.19 -23.68 1.31
CA GLU A 872 -22.40 -24.24 1.92
C GLU A 872 -23.65 -24.06 1.05
N ILE A 873 -23.71 -22.97 0.30
CA ILE A 873 -24.78 -22.74 -0.65
C ILE A 873 -24.64 -23.72 -1.83
N MET A 874 -23.43 -24.02 -2.26
CA MET A 874 -23.13 -24.96 -3.35
C MET A 874 -23.14 -26.44 -2.94
N GLY A 875 -23.29 -26.76 -1.65
CA GLY A 875 -23.48 -28.13 -1.16
C GLY A 875 -22.19 -28.91 -0.89
N ALA A 876 -21.05 -28.23 -0.72
CA ALA A 876 -19.83 -28.89 -0.25
C ALA A 876 -19.98 -29.23 1.24
N THR A 877 -20.00 -30.51 1.60
CA THR A 877 -19.95 -30.94 2.99
C THR A 877 -18.58 -30.63 3.59
N THR A 878 -18.55 -30.25 4.86
CA THR A 878 -17.38 -29.84 5.67
C THR A 878 -16.20 -30.83 5.67
N LEU A 879 -16.36 -32.05 5.16
CA LEU A 879 -15.29 -33.03 4.98
C LEU A 879 -14.41 -32.80 3.74
N ASP A 880 -14.94 -32.16 2.68
CA ASP A 880 -14.19 -31.96 1.43
C ASP A 880 -13.16 -30.81 1.55
N LEU A 881 -13.45 -29.82 2.42
CA LEU A 881 -12.55 -28.70 2.76
C LEU A 881 -11.31 -29.11 3.57
N PHE A 882 -11.25 -30.34 4.09
CA PHE A 882 -10.12 -30.84 4.88
C PHE A 882 -9.01 -31.47 4.00
N TRP A 883 -9.28 -31.75 2.72
CA TRP A 883 -8.37 -32.48 1.82
C TRP A 883 -7.98 -31.71 0.53
N SER A 884 -8.38 -30.45 0.41
CA SER A 884 -7.91 -29.49 -0.61
C SER A 884 -7.12 -28.37 0.03
#